data_AF-B8CDE8-F1
#
_entry.id   AF-B8CDE8-F1
#
_cell.length_a   1.000
_cell.length_b   1.000
_cell.length_c   1.000
_cell.angle_alpha   90.00
_cell.angle_beta   90.00
_cell.angle_gamma   90.00
#
_symmetry.space_group_name_H-M   'P 1'
#
loop_
_entity.id
_entity.type
_entity.pdbx_description
1 polymer ?
#
loop_
_entity_poly.entity_id
_entity_poly.type
_entity_poly.pdbx_seq_one_letter_code
_entity_poly.pdbx_strand_id
1 'polypeptide(L)'
;MLSDHHIRLWRLAATIAAVVYASASHHHVFSSSSSASSTTSNGMNSRATQYRRRTREQTAFLSTGSCDRSLRRVPKLSHMFLSDSDENSSSMYPNSRSSDASRTSRRRRQNKYATSQNTAFIEAQISKIFGSDESGQSQFVPLFLAGRCCQAQDASTNVNILLLSSLDQCDRIAQDYHQYLHSTRDESFTSRSINALPIPLSQSTSSSAISLLSHTYSSTPLSKTVLLQMNSLFTNRDGGLFDNLPWSTWSIDPDLKERDAANNVVNVKYTLGKRAAYQRFMGKDWKGRSVSVGNLANRIRYWLENERQREERDVADEPLSEQLDGSIDDNDIMLFLSKRLLELEAKEARMEIAECEERLAILQSQSVSNEDNDVLSELDEMRTSEGMHQLDIARRRLESAELSMQELSDAIIQSKAQNSSFLPFSFPWSASNVSKQQNKTQTLLVAILDKLTEQEYPPPYRGAIGYPTKLDTKEEMVEESLLPFASPYELLIDVINDQLNSEVIGCVLEQTSLLEGNKVLGGALLLQRKGRMKSTTLAGETVKYNDDEDDFGNEGVLRRSMYLVECFTDEAIGVALALEAPVYLEKEIWAGAGDVSVEIDVEVISSIKAENGDATSSVKDIGQLSVVNRLPLIRPLGGHCFSSKVEGDRVQSEKESNSIRIPLATTSQYFNQPGQVRLIQQRITPVFSTFNPVQSLDEYDSLSNDDKVRLLLKLNSFQGVLPRPRVVKASVSSQDIFRESQPPSALDDILLPLVDESVRRQYLIRDAEARNDVEEANALRAEMSPRQTALEQARAARDVGLEDEASKLEDDAELYKSLRADITQDEGSYSQFLDRDEWYERETQARIKRLDKSRFGSLLDGIDLP
;
A
#
# COMPACT_ATOMS: atom_id res chain seq x y z
N MET A 1 -29.40 58.23 -24.11
CA MET A 1 -28.07 57.60 -24.19
C MET A 1 -27.48 57.55 -22.81
N LEU A 2 -26.78 56.45 -22.47
CA LEU A 2 -26.46 55.98 -21.11
C LEU A 2 -27.73 55.70 -20.28
N SER A 3 -27.83 54.49 -19.74
CA SER A 3 -29.07 53.92 -19.18
C SER A 3 -29.00 53.77 -17.65
N ASP A 4 -30.18 53.69 -17.02
CA ASP A 4 -30.40 53.61 -15.56
C ASP A 4 -29.67 52.47 -14.82
N HIS A 5 -29.00 51.55 -15.52
CA HIS A 5 -28.35 50.40 -14.92
C HIS A 5 -27.15 50.78 -14.04
N HIS A 6 -26.35 51.79 -14.43
CA HIS A 6 -25.18 52.20 -13.64
C HIS A 6 -25.53 52.88 -12.31
N ILE A 7 -26.64 53.60 -12.23
CA ILE A 7 -27.09 54.28 -11.00
C ILE A 7 -27.51 53.25 -9.93
N ARG A 8 -28.04 52.10 -10.35
CA ARG A 8 -28.41 50.99 -9.44
C ARG A 8 -27.18 50.27 -8.87
N LEU A 9 -26.13 50.06 -9.67
CA LEU A 9 -24.87 49.45 -9.19
C LEU A 9 -24.20 50.31 -8.12
N TRP A 10 -24.13 51.63 -8.33
CA TRP A 10 -23.51 52.55 -7.36
C TRP A 10 -24.27 52.62 -6.03
N ARG A 11 -25.60 52.54 -6.05
CA ARG A 11 -26.40 52.49 -4.81
C ARG A 11 -26.17 51.19 -4.04
N LEU A 12 -26.05 50.04 -4.71
CA LEU A 12 -25.77 48.76 -4.05
C LEU A 12 -24.40 48.77 -3.37
N ALA A 13 -23.36 49.26 -4.06
CA ALA A 13 -22.00 49.37 -3.52
C ALA A 13 -21.94 50.29 -2.28
N ALA A 14 -22.64 51.44 -2.30
CA ALA A 14 -22.72 52.35 -1.17
C ALA A 14 -23.42 51.74 0.06
N THR A 15 -24.45 50.90 -0.14
CA THR A 15 -25.14 50.22 0.97
C THR A 15 -24.27 49.15 1.62
N ILE A 16 -23.50 48.39 0.83
CA ILE A 16 -22.58 47.35 1.36
C ILE A 16 -21.44 47.99 2.18
N ALA A 17 -20.86 49.09 1.70
CA ALA A 17 -19.83 49.82 2.44
C ALA A 17 -20.33 50.37 3.80
N ALA A 18 -21.60 50.78 3.89
CA ALA A 18 -22.19 51.28 5.13
C ALA A 18 -22.42 50.19 6.18
N VAL A 19 -22.70 48.95 5.76
CA VAL A 19 -22.90 47.81 6.69
C VAL A 19 -21.57 47.33 7.28
N VAL A 20 -20.48 47.32 6.49
CA VAL A 20 -19.15 46.89 6.96
C VAL A 20 -18.55 47.87 7.97
N TYR A 21 -18.86 49.16 7.89
CA TYR A 21 -18.35 50.18 8.83
C TYR A 21 -19.11 50.27 10.16
N ALA A 22 -20.27 49.61 10.30
CA ALA A 22 -21.12 49.69 11.48
C ALA A 22 -20.79 48.67 12.59
N SER A 23 -19.98 47.66 12.30
CA SER A 23 -19.68 46.54 13.23
C SER A 23 -18.39 46.73 14.05
N ALA A 24 -17.75 47.91 14.00
CA ALA A 24 -16.46 48.18 14.62
C ALA A 24 -16.48 49.41 15.55
N SER A 25 -17.36 49.41 16.56
CA SER A 25 -17.21 50.21 17.79
C SER A 25 -18.35 49.99 18.80
N HIS A 26 -18.06 49.42 19.98
CA HIS A 26 -18.34 50.05 21.28
C HIS A 26 -17.78 49.26 22.48
N HIS A 27 -17.43 50.00 23.54
CA HIS A 27 -16.68 49.55 24.71
C HIS A 27 -17.52 48.93 25.85
N HIS A 28 -16.94 47.93 26.52
CA HIS A 28 -16.59 47.88 27.96
C HIS A 28 -17.46 48.60 29.05
N VAL A 29 -17.71 47.85 30.14
CA VAL A 29 -18.01 48.26 31.54
C VAL A 29 -19.40 48.82 31.89
N PHE A 30 -20.20 48.04 32.64
CA PHE A 30 -20.47 48.35 34.07
C PHE A 30 -21.01 47.13 34.85
N SER A 31 -20.83 47.17 36.17
CA SER A 31 -21.23 46.15 37.15
C SER A 31 -22.63 46.41 37.74
N SER A 32 -23.28 45.35 38.24
CA SER A 32 -24.06 45.41 39.49
C SER A 32 -24.51 44.02 39.97
N SER A 33 -24.74 43.92 41.28
CA SER A 33 -25.01 42.71 42.05
C SER A 33 -26.49 42.50 42.37
N SER A 34 -26.88 41.23 42.57
CA SER A 34 -27.96 40.70 43.43
C SER A 34 -28.51 39.39 42.82
N SER A 35 -28.99 38.37 43.51
CA SER A 35 -28.89 37.87 44.89
C SER A 35 -29.86 36.67 44.95
N ALA A 36 -29.48 35.58 45.63
CA ALA A 36 -30.37 34.52 46.10
C ALA A 36 -31.26 33.74 45.10
N SER A 37 -31.02 32.43 44.99
CA SER A 37 -31.97 31.47 45.58
C SER A 37 -31.30 30.13 45.89
N SER A 38 -31.55 29.63 47.09
CA SER A 38 -31.07 28.34 47.59
C SER A 38 -32.10 27.25 47.28
N THR A 39 -31.65 26.10 46.77
CA THR A 39 -32.45 24.86 46.88
C THR A 39 -31.57 23.69 47.27
N THR A 40 -31.82 23.18 48.48
CA THR A 40 -31.22 21.97 49.03
C THR A 40 -31.94 20.72 48.54
N SER A 41 -31.20 19.65 48.25
CA SER A 41 -31.69 18.29 48.47
C SER A 41 -30.55 17.31 48.75
N ASN A 42 -30.65 16.62 49.88
CA ASN A 42 -29.78 15.50 50.25
C ASN A 42 -30.14 14.24 49.45
N GLY A 43 -29.23 13.27 49.33
CA GLY A 43 -29.69 11.87 49.34
C GLY A 43 -28.83 10.77 48.70
N MET A 44 -28.16 10.01 49.57
CA MET A 44 -28.06 8.53 49.54
C MET A 44 -27.08 7.80 48.59
N ASN A 45 -25.99 7.38 49.23
CA ASN A 45 -25.16 6.18 49.03
C ASN A 45 -25.72 4.94 48.30
N SER A 46 -24.76 4.21 47.71
CA SER A 46 -24.71 2.75 47.45
C SER A 46 -25.53 2.22 46.25
N ARG A 47 -24.95 1.41 45.36
CA ARG A 47 -24.45 0.05 45.65
C ARG A 47 -23.35 -0.43 44.70
N ALA A 48 -22.46 -1.26 45.23
CA ALA A 48 -21.61 -2.14 44.45
C ALA A 48 -22.32 -3.45 44.10
N THR A 49 -21.97 -4.06 42.96
CA THR A 49 -22.03 -5.51 42.76
C THR A 49 -20.87 -5.99 41.90
N GLN A 50 -19.96 -6.74 42.51
CA GLN A 50 -19.00 -7.58 41.81
C GLN A 50 -19.74 -8.71 41.06
N TYR A 51 -19.20 -9.18 39.95
CA TYR A 51 -19.48 -10.53 39.45
C TYR A 51 -18.16 -11.28 39.23
N ARG A 52 -18.07 -12.50 39.78
CA ARG A 52 -16.84 -13.29 39.83
C ARG A 52 -17.13 -14.75 39.49
N ARG A 53 -16.34 -15.32 38.57
CA ARG A 53 -16.17 -16.76 38.28
C ARG A 53 -17.40 -17.57 37.81
N ARG A 54 -17.17 -18.36 36.77
CA ARG A 54 -17.12 -19.84 36.93
C ARG A 54 -16.23 -20.50 35.88
N THR A 55 -15.14 -21.10 36.36
CA THR A 55 -14.43 -22.16 35.65
C THR A 55 -15.23 -23.46 35.72
N ARG A 56 -15.08 -24.33 34.71
CA ARG A 56 -15.44 -25.75 34.81
C ARG A 56 -14.55 -26.59 33.90
N GLU A 57 -13.62 -27.30 34.52
CA GLU A 57 -12.96 -28.45 33.91
C GLU A 57 -13.95 -29.63 33.90
N GLN A 58 -13.90 -30.50 32.88
CA GLN A 58 -14.08 -31.93 33.08
C GLN A 58 -13.59 -32.78 31.89
N THR A 59 -12.50 -33.51 32.16
CA THR A 59 -12.27 -34.92 31.79
C THR A 59 -12.51 -35.41 30.36
N ALA A 60 -11.39 -35.60 29.65
CA ALA A 60 -10.97 -36.83 28.99
C ALA A 60 -12.01 -37.90 28.58
N PHE A 61 -11.98 -38.29 27.30
CA PHE A 61 -12.32 -39.64 26.85
C PHE A 61 -11.30 -40.12 25.82
N LEU A 62 -10.66 -41.26 26.09
CA LEU A 62 -9.87 -42.01 25.10
C LEU A 62 -10.81 -42.84 24.24
N SER A 63 -10.61 -42.82 22.92
CA SER A 63 -11.21 -43.79 22.00
C SER A 63 -10.28 -44.06 20.83
N THR A 64 -9.59 -45.20 20.89
CA THR A 64 -8.82 -45.78 19.78
C THR A 64 -9.75 -46.26 18.68
N GLY A 65 -9.51 -45.86 17.44
CA GLY A 65 -10.36 -46.22 16.29
C GLY A 65 -9.61 -46.27 14.97
N SER A 66 -8.78 -47.29 14.78
CA SER A 66 -8.24 -47.63 13.46
C SER A 66 -9.38 -48.15 12.56
N CYS A 67 -9.49 -47.61 11.35
CA CYS A 67 -10.15 -48.27 10.22
C CYS A 67 -9.66 -47.72 8.88
N ASP A 68 -9.04 -48.58 8.09
CA ASP A 68 -9.04 -48.49 6.62
C ASP A 68 -10.45 -48.20 6.08
N ARG A 69 -10.54 -47.40 5.00
CA ARG A 69 -11.14 -47.89 3.74
C ARG A 69 -11.12 -46.93 2.54
N SER A 70 -10.42 -47.40 1.51
CA SER A 70 -10.90 -47.54 0.12
C SER A 70 -11.59 -46.37 -0.59
N LEU A 71 -10.90 -45.88 -1.62
CA LEU A 71 -11.42 -45.61 -2.98
C LEU A 71 -12.92 -45.92 -3.20
N ARG A 72 -13.72 -44.90 -3.51
CA ARG A 72 -14.98 -45.05 -4.24
C ARG A 72 -15.11 -44.00 -5.35
N ARG A 73 -15.21 -44.48 -6.59
CA ARG A 73 -15.60 -43.69 -7.76
C ARG A 73 -17.06 -43.25 -7.62
N VAL A 74 -17.36 -42.01 -7.98
CA VAL A 74 -18.74 -41.52 -8.16
C VAL A 74 -19.14 -41.71 -9.63
N PRO A 75 -20.29 -42.33 -9.94
CA PRO A 75 -20.77 -42.44 -11.32
C PRO A 75 -21.47 -41.16 -11.79
N LYS A 76 -21.27 -40.80 -13.06
CA LYS A 76 -22.15 -39.83 -13.75
C LYS A 76 -23.54 -40.46 -13.92
N LEU A 77 -24.59 -39.78 -13.48
CA LEU A 77 -25.97 -40.11 -13.81
C LEU A 77 -26.52 -39.08 -14.78
N SER A 78 -26.80 -39.53 -16.00
CA SER A 78 -27.62 -38.83 -16.98
C SER A 78 -29.10 -38.98 -16.60
N HIS A 79 -29.92 -37.97 -16.93
CA HIS A 79 -31.37 -38.11 -16.95
C HIS A 79 -31.93 -37.74 -18.31
N MET A 80 -32.56 -38.73 -18.95
CA MET A 80 -33.44 -38.55 -20.10
C MET A 80 -34.77 -37.95 -19.67
N PHE A 81 -35.38 -37.13 -20.52
CA PHE A 81 -36.83 -37.13 -20.73
C PHE A 81 -37.14 -36.88 -22.22
N LEU A 82 -37.63 -37.94 -22.87
CA LEU A 82 -38.58 -37.91 -23.99
C LEU A 82 -39.99 -37.76 -23.36
N SER A 83 -41.04 -37.19 -23.96
CA SER A 83 -41.26 -36.54 -25.26
C SER A 83 -42.49 -35.57 -25.10
N ASP A 84 -43.22 -35.03 -26.09
CA ASP A 84 -43.34 -35.33 -27.52
C ASP A 84 -43.91 -34.18 -28.40
N SER A 85 -43.75 -34.37 -29.71
CA SER A 85 -44.59 -33.97 -30.87
C SER A 85 -45.34 -32.64 -30.92
N ASP A 86 -44.99 -31.81 -31.92
CA ASP A 86 -45.85 -31.64 -33.10
C ASP A 86 -45.07 -31.09 -34.31
N GLU A 87 -45.42 -31.57 -35.51
CA GLU A 87 -44.76 -31.22 -36.77
C GLU A 87 -45.36 -29.96 -37.41
N ASN A 88 -44.52 -29.05 -37.93
CA ASN A 88 -44.63 -28.66 -39.33
C ASN A 88 -43.43 -27.83 -39.85
N SER A 89 -43.17 -27.98 -41.14
CA SER A 89 -42.04 -27.40 -41.86
C SER A 89 -42.29 -25.96 -42.34
N SER A 90 -41.27 -25.11 -42.29
CA SER A 90 -40.89 -24.24 -43.41
C SER A 90 -39.52 -23.58 -43.19
N SER A 91 -38.85 -23.25 -44.28
CA SER A 91 -37.53 -22.62 -44.30
C SER A 91 -37.56 -21.15 -43.89
N MET A 92 -36.61 -20.71 -43.05
CA MET A 92 -35.85 -19.46 -43.27
C MET A 92 -34.69 -19.31 -42.26
N TYR A 93 -33.55 -18.81 -42.73
CA TYR A 93 -32.47 -18.31 -41.88
C TYR A 93 -32.92 -17.07 -41.08
N PRO A 94 -32.67 -16.98 -39.76
CA PRO A 94 -32.70 -15.72 -39.05
C PRO A 94 -31.28 -15.22 -38.73
N ASN A 95 -30.82 -14.22 -39.49
CA ASN A 95 -29.82 -13.28 -39.00
C ASN A 95 -30.41 -12.55 -37.77
N SER A 96 -29.83 -12.71 -36.58
CA SER A 96 -30.28 -11.99 -35.37
C SER A 96 -29.15 -11.62 -34.41
N ARG A 97 -28.18 -10.82 -34.89
CA ARG A 97 -27.12 -10.19 -34.07
C ARG A 97 -27.57 -8.91 -33.31
N SER A 98 -28.88 -8.71 -33.11
CA SER A 98 -29.44 -7.49 -32.50
C SER A 98 -29.94 -7.63 -31.05
N SER A 99 -29.91 -8.84 -30.47
CA SER A 99 -30.45 -9.10 -29.14
C SER A 99 -29.56 -8.64 -27.98
N ASP A 100 -28.23 -8.60 -28.16
CA ASP A 100 -27.29 -8.29 -27.06
C ASP A 100 -27.36 -6.84 -26.56
N ALA A 101 -27.67 -5.88 -27.43
CA ALA A 101 -27.88 -4.47 -27.02
C ALA A 101 -29.07 -4.30 -26.05
N SER A 102 -30.09 -5.16 -26.16
CA SER A 102 -31.23 -5.15 -25.23
C SER A 102 -30.88 -5.78 -23.87
N ARG A 103 -30.00 -6.80 -23.86
CA ARG A 103 -29.50 -7.47 -22.65
C ARG A 103 -28.56 -6.58 -21.86
N THR A 104 -27.63 -5.88 -22.51
CA THR A 104 -26.73 -4.93 -21.83
C THR A 104 -27.48 -3.75 -21.21
N SER A 105 -28.51 -3.22 -21.88
CA SER A 105 -29.37 -2.16 -21.32
C SER A 105 -30.14 -2.62 -20.07
N ARG A 106 -30.69 -3.85 -20.08
CA ARG A 106 -31.40 -4.40 -18.91
C ARG A 106 -30.45 -4.72 -17.75
N ARG A 107 -29.25 -5.22 -18.04
CA ARG A 107 -28.19 -5.48 -17.04
C ARG A 107 -27.68 -4.18 -16.40
N ARG A 108 -27.47 -3.11 -17.19
CA ARG A 108 -27.14 -1.76 -16.68
C ARG A 108 -28.20 -1.22 -15.72
N ARG A 109 -29.50 -1.40 -16.01
CA ARG A 109 -30.58 -0.98 -15.09
C ARG A 109 -30.59 -1.78 -13.78
N GLN A 110 -30.35 -3.09 -13.82
CA GLN A 110 -30.25 -3.90 -12.59
C GLN A 110 -29.02 -3.53 -11.76
N ASN A 111 -27.86 -3.32 -12.40
CA ASN A 111 -26.66 -2.85 -11.72
C ASN A 111 -26.87 -1.49 -11.02
N LYS A 112 -27.57 -0.52 -11.64
CA LYS A 112 -27.85 0.79 -11.01
C LYS A 112 -28.64 0.71 -9.69
N TYR A 113 -29.52 -0.29 -9.51
CA TYR A 113 -30.24 -0.48 -8.23
C TYR A 113 -29.40 -1.23 -7.19
N ALA A 114 -28.57 -2.18 -7.62
CA ALA A 114 -27.65 -2.88 -6.74
C ALA A 114 -26.58 -1.93 -6.18
N THR A 115 -26.03 -1.03 -7.03
CA THR A 115 -25.08 -0.01 -6.56
C THR A 115 -25.73 0.95 -5.58
N SER A 116 -26.95 1.47 -5.82
CA SER A 116 -27.56 2.47 -4.90
C SER A 116 -27.86 1.93 -3.50
N GLN A 117 -28.18 0.63 -3.36
CA GLN A 117 -28.33 0.00 -2.05
C GLN A 117 -26.98 -0.21 -1.37
N ASN A 118 -25.95 -0.60 -2.13
CA ASN A 118 -24.62 -0.79 -1.59
C ASN A 118 -24.00 0.55 -1.15
N THR A 119 -24.11 1.62 -1.94
CA THR A 119 -23.58 2.95 -1.57
C THR A 119 -24.16 3.45 -0.25
N ALA A 120 -25.48 3.35 -0.05
CA ALA A 120 -26.11 3.75 1.22
C ALA A 120 -25.60 2.95 2.44
N PHE A 121 -25.31 1.65 2.25
CA PHE A 121 -24.69 0.83 3.31
C PHE A 121 -23.24 1.25 3.57
N ILE A 122 -22.46 1.47 2.51
CA ILE A 122 -21.06 1.90 2.59
C ILE A 122 -20.96 3.28 3.27
N GLU A 123 -21.78 4.25 2.87
CA GLU A 123 -21.89 5.58 3.49
C GLU A 123 -22.20 5.49 4.98
N ALA A 124 -23.10 4.58 5.39
CA ALA A 124 -23.41 4.35 6.79
C ALA A 124 -22.24 3.74 7.57
N GLN A 125 -21.44 2.83 6.97
CA GLN A 125 -20.24 2.30 7.62
C GLN A 125 -19.13 3.35 7.71
N ILE A 126 -18.92 4.17 6.67
CA ILE A 126 -17.96 5.27 6.67
C ILE A 126 -18.36 6.30 7.74
N SER A 127 -19.61 6.74 7.76
CA SER A 127 -20.13 7.68 8.78
C SER A 127 -20.00 7.13 10.22
N LYS A 128 -20.07 5.81 10.40
CA LYS A 128 -19.85 5.17 11.71
C LYS A 128 -18.38 5.20 12.15
N ILE A 129 -17.43 5.20 11.22
CA ILE A 129 -15.98 5.14 11.49
C ILE A 129 -15.39 6.54 11.61
N PHE A 130 -15.77 7.45 10.73
CA PHE A 130 -15.24 8.81 10.65
C PHE A 130 -16.12 9.85 11.37
N GLY A 131 -17.33 9.46 11.81
CA GLY A 131 -18.32 10.35 12.39
C GLY A 131 -19.33 10.88 11.37
N SER A 132 -20.48 11.31 11.88
CA SER A 132 -21.44 12.14 11.15
C SER A 132 -21.20 13.62 11.49
N ASP A 133 -21.70 14.53 10.65
CA ASP A 133 -21.81 15.94 11.06
C ASP A 133 -22.85 16.11 12.19
N GLU A 134 -22.93 17.31 12.79
CA GLU A 134 -23.91 17.64 13.84
C GLU A 134 -25.37 17.41 13.41
N SER A 135 -25.64 17.36 12.11
CA SER A 135 -26.97 17.09 11.55
C SER A 135 -27.28 15.59 11.38
N GLY A 136 -26.31 14.72 11.69
CA GLY A 136 -26.41 13.28 11.50
C GLY A 136 -26.25 12.82 10.04
N GLN A 137 -25.80 13.69 9.15
CA GLN A 137 -25.50 13.31 7.76
C GLN A 137 -24.05 12.80 7.63
N SER A 138 -23.83 11.99 6.59
CA SER A 138 -22.48 11.57 6.19
C SER A 138 -21.61 12.79 5.92
N GLN A 139 -20.41 12.84 6.50
CA GLN A 139 -19.41 13.86 6.17
C GLN A 139 -18.76 13.65 4.79
N PHE A 140 -19.14 12.60 4.05
CA PHE A 140 -18.50 12.20 2.80
C PHE A 140 -19.44 12.27 1.60
N VAL A 141 -18.89 12.65 0.45
CA VAL A 141 -19.53 12.69 -0.87
C VAL A 141 -19.00 11.51 -1.71
N PRO A 142 -19.86 10.66 -2.30
CA PRO A 142 -19.42 9.64 -3.25
C PRO A 142 -19.01 10.30 -4.57
N LEU A 143 -17.76 10.08 -4.98
CA LEU A 143 -17.22 10.57 -6.24
C LEU A 143 -17.00 9.41 -7.22
N PHE A 144 -17.33 9.64 -8.49
CA PHE A 144 -17.12 8.73 -9.60
C PHE A 144 -15.99 9.26 -10.48
N LEU A 145 -15.10 8.37 -10.93
CA LEU A 145 -13.94 8.77 -11.72
C LEU A 145 -14.31 8.92 -13.20
N ALA A 146 -13.87 10.03 -13.81
CA ALA A 146 -14.01 10.26 -15.23
C ALA A 146 -12.84 11.08 -15.79
N GLY A 147 -12.43 10.80 -17.02
CA GLY A 147 -11.45 11.61 -17.76
C GLY A 147 -10.13 10.90 -18.06
N ARG A 148 -9.37 11.50 -18.98
CA ARG A 148 -8.15 10.93 -19.56
C ARG A 148 -6.89 11.48 -18.89
N CYS A 149 -6.02 10.59 -18.42
CA CYS A 149 -4.63 10.95 -18.13
C CYS A 149 -3.90 11.31 -19.45
N CYS A 150 -3.35 12.52 -19.52
CA CYS A 150 -2.57 12.98 -20.67
C CYS A 150 -1.17 13.37 -20.20
N GLN A 151 -0.17 12.64 -20.69
CA GLN A 151 1.22 13.05 -20.62
C GLN A 151 1.46 14.02 -21.78
N ALA A 152 1.58 15.33 -21.52
CA ALA A 152 1.98 16.24 -22.59
C ALA A 152 3.48 16.03 -22.90
N GLN A 153 3.89 16.46 -24.09
CA GLN A 153 5.28 16.32 -24.52
C GLN A 153 6.25 17.21 -23.71
N ASP A 154 5.72 18.24 -23.03
CA ASP A 154 6.45 19.02 -22.04
C ASP A 154 6.46 18.31 -20.68
N ALA A 155 7.67 18.01 -20.20
CA ALA A 155 7.97 17.19 -19.01
C ALA A 155 7.51 17.78 -17.64
N SER A 156 6.70 18.84 -17.66
CA SER A 156 6.16 19.55 -16.48
C SER A 156 4.64 19.42 -16.32
N THR A 157 3.97 18.67 -17.20
CA THR A 157 2.50 18.56 -17.17
C THR A 157 2.00 17.54 -16.15
N ASN A 158 1.49 18.05 -15.04
CA ASN A 158 0.88 17.27 -13.96
C ASN A 158 -0.35 16.51 -14.48
N VAL A 159 -0.40 15.20 -14.20
CA VAL A 159 -1.55 14.37 -14.56
C VAL A 159 -2.71 14.65 -13.64
N ASN A 160 -3.82 15.06 -14.24
CA ASN A 160 -5.06 15.34 -13.56
C ASN A 160 -6.04 14.18 -13.74
N ILE A 161 -6.16 13.34 -12.71
CA ILE A 161 -7.36 12.52 -12.54
C ILE A 161 -8.45 13.43 -12.01
N LEU A 162 -9.66 13.31 -12.58
CA LEU A 162 -10.82 14.10 -12.20
C LEU A 162 -11.86 13.19 -11.56
N LEU A 163 -12.29 13.59 -10.36
CA LEU A 163 -13.38 12.97 -9.63
C LEU A 163 -14.62 13.86 -9.74
N LEU A 164 -15.75 13.26 -10.08
CA LEU A 164 -17.04 13.92 -10.29
C LEU A 164 -18.04 13.51 -9.22
N SER A 165 -18.82 14.46 -8.69
CA SER A 165 -19.75 14.25 -7.57
C SER A 165 -21.04 13.50 -7.92
N SER A 166 -21.25 13.13 -9.18
CA SER A 166 -22.47 12.45 -9.60
C SER A 166 -22.26 11.58 -10.84
N LEU A 167 -22.78 10.34 -10.78
CA LEU A 167 -22.86 9.45 -11.92
C LEU A 167 -23.64 10.07 -13.10
N ASP A 168 -24.63 10.94 -12.82
CA ASP A 168 -25.36 11.66 -13.88
C ASP A 168 -24.49 12.71 -14.58
N GLN A 169 -23.48 13.28 -13.90
CA GLN A 169 -22.49 14.15 -14.54
C GLN A 169 -21.55 13.31 -15.43
N CYS A 170 -21.08 12.15 -14.95
CA CYS A 170 -20.30 11.20 -15.76
C CYS A 170 -21.07 10.77 -17.03
N ASP A 171 -22.32 10.31 -16.87
CA ASP A 171 -23.18 9.87 -17.97
C ASP A 171 -23.42 11.02 -18.98
N ARG A 172 -23.56 12.28 -18.51
CA ARG A 172 -23.70 13.46 -19.38
C ARG A 172 -22.41 13.83 -20.09
N ILE A 173 -21.26 13.86 -19.42
CA ILE A 173 -19.97 14.18 -20.03
C ILE A 173 -19.60 13.13 -21.09
N ALA A 174 -19.86 11.86 -20.82
CA ALA A 174 -19.69 10.79 -21.81
C ALA A 174 -20.62 10.97 -23.02
N GLN A 175 -21.87 11.41 -22.81
CA GLN A 175 -22.81 11.72 -23.89
C GLN A 175 -22.38 12.94 -24.70
N ASP A 176 -22.00 14.05 -24.05
CA ASP A 176 -21.54 15.29 -24.69
C ASP A 176 -20.27 15.02 -25.51
N TYR A 177 -19.30 14.26 -24.95
CA TYR A 177 -18.09 13.85 -25.66
C TYR A 177 -18.37 12.91 -26.85
N HIS A 178 -19.29 11.95 -26.70
CA HIS A 178 -19.72 11.09 -27.80
C HIS A 178 -20.43 11.90 -28.90
N GLN A 179 -21.29 12.86 -28.54
CA GLN A 179 -21.90 13.79 -29.50
C GLN A 179 -20.85 14.63 -30.22
N TYR A 180 -19.81 15.11 -29.52
CA TYR A 180 -18.69 15.82 -30.13
C TYR A 180 -17.92 14.95 -31.14
N LEU A 181 -17.59 13.71 -30.78
CA LEU A 181 -16.90 12.78 -31.69
C LEU A 181 -17.70 12.53 -32.96
N HIS A 182 -19.03 12.39 -32.85
CA HIS A 182 -19.93 12.15 -33.98
C HIS A 182 -20.40 13.42 -34.74
N SER A 183 -20.17 14.63 -34.22
CA SER A 183 -20.47 15.86 -34.95
C SER A 183 -19.53 16.00 -36.15
N THR A 184 -20.14 16.18 -37.33
CA THR A 184 -19.47 16.50 -38.60
C THR A 184 -19.38 18.00 -38.86
N ARG A 185 -19.85 18.83 -37.93
CA ARG A 185 -19.79 20.30 -38.04
C ARG A 185 -18.91 20.88 -36.96
N ASP A 186 -18.17 21.92 -37.34
CA ASP A 186 -17.53 22.90 -36.46
C ASP A 186 -18.58 23.83 -35.81
N GLU A 187 -19.65 23.24 -35.27
CA GLU A 187 -20.49 23.94 -34.31
C GLU A 187 -19.62 24.20 -33.08
N SER A 188 -19.49 25.47 -32.71
CA SER A 188 -18.65 25.90 -31.60
C SER A 188 -19.18 25.32 -30.29
N PHE A 189 -18.66 24.16 -29.88
CA PHE A 189 -18.96 23.54 -28.60
C PHE A 189 -18.52 24.52 -27.51
N THR A 190 -19.49 25.24 -26.94
CA THR A 190 -19.26 26.17 -25.85
C THR A 190 -18.63 25.40 -24.71
N SER A 191 -17.48 25.87 -24.23
CA SER A 191 -16.79 25.21 -23.13
C SER A 191 -17.74 25.08 -21.93
N ARG A 192 -17.91 23.84 -21.47
CA ARG A 192 -18.83 23.51 -20.38
C ARG A 192 -18.01 23.37 -19.11
N SER A 193 -18.17 24.31 -18.18
CA SER A 193 -17.57 24.21 -16.86
C SER A 193 -18.14 22.99 -16.12
N ILE A 194 -17.24 22.11 -15.70
CA ILE A 194 -17.53 20.97 -14.85
C ILE A 194 -16.83 21.21 -13.51
N ASN A 195 -17.53 21.00 -12.40
CA ASN A 195 -16.90 20.98 -11.07
C ASN A 195 -16.24 19.60 -10.89
N ALA A 196 -14.93 19.58 -10.72
CA ALA A 196 -14.19 18.35 -10.49
C ALA A 196 -13.06 18.58 -9.50
N LEU A 197 -12.74 17.55 -8.71
CA LEU A 197 -11.59 17.58 -7.83
C LEU A 197 -10.31 17.28 -8.63
N PRO A 198 -9.32 18.18 -8.65
CA PRO A 198 -8.00 17.86 -9.16
C PRO A 198 -7.20 17.08 -8.11
N ILE A 199 -6.71 15.89 -8.46
CA ILE A 199 -5.88 15.08 -7.57
C ILE A 199 -4.40 15.29 -7.92
N PRO A 200 -3.58 15.90 -7.04
CA PRO A 200 -2.15 15.98 -7.25
C PRO A 200 -1.51 14.62 -6.97
N LEU A 201 -0.84 14.06 -7.99
CA LEU A 201 0.03 12.90 -7.82
C LEU A 201 1.42 13.36 -7.36
N SER A 202 2.03 12.66 -6.41
CA SER A 202 3.39 12.99 -5.94
C SER A 202 4.38 12.92 -7.09
N GLN A 203 5.23 13.95 -7.26
CA GLN A 203 6.23 13.97 -8.34
C GLN A 203 7.14 12.73 -8.30
N SER A 204 7.55 12.28 -7.10
CA SER A 204 8.45 11.14 -6.91
C SER A 204 7.84 9.79 -7.30
N THR A 205 6.52 9.63 -7.22
CA THR A 205 5.80 8.40 -7.61
C THR A 205 4.91 8.60 -8.84
N SER A 206 4.94 9.78 -9.46
CA SER A 206 4.00 10.18 -10.52
C SER A 206 4.01 9.20 -11.68
N SER A 207 5.17 8.95 -12.29
CA SER A 207 5.30 8.08 -13.46
C SER A 207 4.83 6.64 -13.21
N SER A 208 5.14 6.06 -12.05
CA SER A 208 4.68 4.71 -11.68
C SER A 208 3.18 4.69 -11.35
N ALA A 209 2.68 5.65 -10.56
CA ALA A 209 1.26 5.80 -10.25
C ALA A 209 0.41 5.96 -11.52
N ILE A 210 0.84 6.82 -12.45
CA ILE A 210 0.19 7.03 -13.76
C ILE A 210 0.14 5.73 -14.56
N SER A 211 1.24 4.97 -14.60
CA SER A 211 1.30 3.69 -15.31
C SER A 211 0.33 2.67 -14.70
N LEU A 212 0.27 2.57 -13.38
CA LEU A 212 -0.67 1.69 -12.66
C LEU A 212 -2.14 2.07 -12.91
N LEU A 213 -2.45 3.36 -12.80
CA LEU A 213 -3.80 3.90 -12.95
C LEU A 213 -4.31 3.77 -14.39
N SER A 214 -3.47 4.06 -15.39
CA SER A 214 -3.86 3.99 -16.81
C SER A 214 -4.17 2.56 -17.27
N HIS A 215 -3.42 1.56 -16.82
CA HIS A 215 -3.71 0.15 -17.06
C HIS A 215 -4.97 -0.34 -16.33
N THR A 216 -5.18 0.10 -15.09
CA THR A 216 -6.41 -0.25 -14.34
C THR A 216 -7.65 0.34 -15.01
N TYR A 217 -7.56 1.59 -15.45
CA TYR A 217 -8.65 2.27 -16.14
C TYR A 217 -9.02 1.60 -17.47
N SER A 218 -8.05 1.00 -18.18
CA SER A 218 -8.36 0.40 -19.49
C SER A 218 -9.17 -0.89 -19.41
N SER A 219 -9.24 -1.53 -18.23
CA SER A 219 -9.87 -2.84 -17.98
C SER A 219 -9.52 -3.94 -19.00
N THR A 220 -8.38 -3.79 -19.68
CA THR A 220 -7.83 -4.75 -20.63
C THR A 220 -6.87 -5.68 -19.91
N PRO A 221 -7.10 -7.01 -19.89
CA PRO A 221 -6.19 -7.95 -19.27
C PRO A 221 -4.75 -7.79 -19.76
N LEU A 222 -3.80 -7.69 -18.83
CA LEU A 222 -2.40 -7.45 -19.16
C LEU A 222 -1.67 -8.74 -19.53
N SER A 223 -0.65 -8.61 -20.37
CA SER A 223 0.32 -9.70 -20.53
C SER A 223 1.09 -9.91 -19.24
N LYS A 224 1.50 -11.16 -18.97
CA LYS A 224 2.21 -11.53 -17.74
C LYS A 224 3.43 -10.64 -17.46
N THR A 225 4.22 -10.36 -18.49
CA THR A 225 5.45 -9.58 -18.37
C THR A 225 5.18 -8.13 -17.98
N VAL A 226 4.13 -7.51 -18.57
CA VAL A 226 3.70 -6.16 -18.20
C VAL A 226 3.13 -6.14 -16.78
N LEU A 227 2.28 -7.10 -16.41
CA LEU A 227 1.73 -7.17 -15.05
C LEU A 227 2.83 -7.39 -14.00
N LEU A 228 3.84 -8.24 -14.26
CA LEU A 228 5.00 -8.41 -13.38
C LEU A 228 5.81 -7.12 -13.20
N GLN A 229 6.02 -6.37 -14.28
CA GLN A 229 6.70 -5.06 -14.22
C GLN A 229 5.87 -4.05 -13.42
N MET A 230 4.56 -4.01 -13.63
CA MET A 230 3.66 -3.14 -12.86
C MET A 230 3.58 -3.55 -11.39
N ASN A 231 3.62 -4.85 -11.09
CA ASN A 231 3.58 -5.36 -9.73
C ASN A 231 4.78 -4.89 -8.90
N SER A 232 6.00 -4.86 -9.46
CA SER A 232 7.16 -4.34 -8.72
C SER A 232 7.06 -2.83 -8.46
N LEU A 233 6.44 -2.05 -9.36
CA LEU A 233 6.14 -0.63 -9.14
C LEU A 233 5.08 -0.40 -8.05
N PHE A 234 4.25 -1.40 -7.77
CA PHE A 234 3.23 -1.36 -6.71
C PHE A 234 3.78 -1.88 -5.36
N THR A 235 4.38 -3.08 -5.33
CA THR A 235 4.82 -3.73 -4.07
C THR A 235 6.04 -3.08 -3.43
N ASN A 236 6.84 -2.33 -4.18
CA ASN A 236 8.08 -1.72 -3.68
C ASN A 236 7.87 -0.26 -3.22
N ARG A 237 6.62 0.14 -2.94
CA ARG A 237 6.28 1.47 -2.41
C ARG A 237 6.17 1.41 -0.89
N ASP A 238 7.25 1.82 -0.22
CA ASP A 238 7.32 1.83 1.24
C ASP A 238 6.15 2.60 1.87
N GLY A 239 5.46 1.95 2.81
CA GLY A 239 4.30 2.53 3.51
C GLY A 239 3.06 2.74 2.63
N GLY A 240 3.05 2.19 1.41
CA GLY A 240 1.90 2.11 0.54
C GLY A 240 0.90 1.03 0.96
N LEU A 241 -0.11 0.83 0.12
CA LEU A 241 -1.23 -0.07 0.38
C LEU A 241 -0.79 -1.51 0.70
N PHE A 242 0.17 -2.05 -0.05
CA PHE A 242 0.67 -3.41 0.15
C PHE A 242 1.31 -3.61 1.54
N ASP A 243 1.90 -2.56 2.11
CA ASP A 243 2.59 -2.62 3.40
C ASP A 243 1.64 -2.47 4.60
N ASN A 244 0.55 -1.73 4.42
CA ASN A 244 -0.38 -1.36 5.50
C ASN A 244 -1.52 -2.37 5.69
N LEU A 245 -1.64 -3.37 4.82
CA LEU A 245 -2.61 -4.46 4.99
C LEU A 245 -2.35 -5.25 6.29
N PRO A 246 -3.40 -5.76 6.98
CA PRO A 246 -3.31 -6.41 8.29
C PRO A 246 -2.74 -7.85 8.21
N TRP A 247 -1.62 -8.04 7.54
CA TRP A 247 -1.03 -9.36 7.26
C TRP A 247 -0.82 -10.20 8.51
N SER A 248 -0.30 -9.63 9.60
CA SER A 248 -0.03 -10.38 10.83
C SER A 248 -1.29 -10.80 11.58
N THR A 249 -2.38 -10.06 11.49
CA THR A 249 -3.59 -10.31 12.28
C THR A 249 -4.70 -11.00 11.50
N TRP A 250 -4.66 -10.99 10.16
CA TRP A 250 -5.75 -11.48 9.30
C TRP A 250 -5.34 -12.61 8.34
N SER A 251 -4.07 -13.03 8.26
CA SER A 251 -3.66 -14.07 7.28
C SER A 251 -3.82 -15.53 7.73
N ILE A 252 -4.22 -15.81 8.98
CA ILE A 252 -4.26 -17.20 9.49
C ILE A 252 -5.15 -18.10 8.62
N ASP A 253 -4.56 -19.15 8.06
CA ASP A 253 -5.27 -20.18 7.27
C ASP A 253 -6.15 -21.06 8.18
N PRO A 254 -7.49 -20.95 8.09
CA PRO A 254 -8.42 -21.70 8.94
C PRO A 254 -8.47 -23.20 8.63
N ASP A 255 -7.92 -23.60 7.47
CA ASP A 255 -7.94 -24.97 6.99
C ASP A 255 -6.57 -25.67 7.19
N LEU A 256 -5.56 -24.94 7.70
CA LEU A 256 -4.22 -25.44 7.98
C LEU A 256 -3.60 -26.23 6.80
N LYS A 257 -3.76 -25.69 5.59
CA LYS A 257 -3.28 -26.28 4.33
C LYS A 257 -1.78 -26.17 4.19
N GLU A 258 -1.16 -25.15 4.80
CA GLU A 258 0.29 -25.02 4.80
C GLU A 258 0.93 -26.15 5.62
N ARG A 259 1.76 -26.92 4.94
CA ARG A 259 2.58 -27.98 5.52
C ARG A 259 4.05 -27.69 5.24
N ASP A 260 4.92 -28.07 6.16
CA ASP A 260 6.36 -27.99 5.95
C ASP A 260 6.82 -29.07 4.95
N ALA A 261 8.07 -29.01 4.49
CA ALA A 261 8.62 -30.00 3.56
C ALA A 261 8.55 -31.45 4.09
N ALA A 262 8.47 -31.64 5.43
CA ALA A 262 8.26 -32.91 6.10
C ALA A 262 6.77 -33.30 6.24
N ASN A 263 5.86 -32.58 5.58
CA ASN A 263 4.41 -32.77 5.55
C ASN A 263 3.70 -32.58 6.92
N ASN A 264 4.37 -31.98 7.90
CA ASN A 264 3.74 -31.56 9.16
C ASN A 264 2.92 -30.30 8.92
N VAL A 265 1.81 -30.14 9.64
CA VAL A 265 1.06 -28.88 9.64
C VAL A 265 1.95 -27.78 10.21
N VAL A 266 2.14 -26.69 9.46
CA VAL A 266 2.91 -25.53 9.92
C VAL A 266 2.11 -24.84 11.02
N ASN A 267 2.41 -25.18 12.27
CA ASN A 267 1.71 -24.67 13.46
C ASN A 267 2.08 -23.19 13.79
N VAL A 268 2.64 -22.47 12.82
CA VAL A 268 3.02 -21.06 12.94
C VAL A 268 1.77 -20.22 12.67
N LYS A 269 1.45 -19.29 13.58
CA LYS A 269 0.29 -18.37 13.49
C LYS A 269 0.29 -17.40 12.28
N TYR A 270 1.12 -17.61 11.24
CA TYR A 270 1.32 -16.67 10.13
C TYR A 270 1.52 -17.37 8.78
N THR A 271 0.69 -18.37 8.51
CA THR A 271 0.47 -18.91 7.16
C THR A 271 -0.12 -17.83 6.24
N LEU A 272 0.05 -17.93 4.91
CA LEU A 272 -0.49 -16.97 3.91
C LEU A 272 -0.17 -15.45 4.13
N GLY A 273 0.84 -15.10 4.95
CA GLY A 273 1.17 -13.71 5.26
C GLY A 273 1.78 -12.91 4.09
N LYS A 274 2.21 -11.67 4.36
CA LYS A 274 2.78 -10.70 3.39
C LYS A 274 3.77 -11.33 2.38
N ARG A 275 4.58 -12.31 2.81
CA ARG A 275 5.56 -13.00 1.97
C ARG A 275 4.91 -13.88 0.89
N ALA A 276 3.79 -14.55 1.19
CA ALA A 276 3.04 -15.33 0.21
C ALA A 276 2.34 -14.40 -0.80
N ALA A 277 1.72 -13.32 -0.32
CA ALA A 277 1.18 -12.27 -1.19
C ALA A 277 2.24 -11.74 -2.17
N TYR A 278 3.44 -11.39 -1.67
CA TYR A 278 4.55 -10.92 -2.49
C TYR A 278 4.98 -11.94 -3.57
N GLN A 279 5.00 -13.25 -3.26
CA GLN A 279 5.30 -14.29 -4.24
C GLN A 279 4.23 -14.42 -5.34
N ARG A 280 2.96 -14.23 -4.99
CA ARG A 280 1.86 -14.10 -5.96
C ARG A 280 2.01 -12.83 -6.81
N PHE A 281 2.43 -11.69 -6.26
CA PHE A 281 2.77 -10.49 -7.05
C PHE A 281 3.98 -10.71 -7.98
N MET A 282 4.98 -11.48 -7.56
CA MET A 282 6.11 -11.88 -8.40
C MET A 282 5.76 -13.01 -9.39
N GLY A 283 4.48 -13.39 -9.49
CA GLY A 283 3.95 -14.33 -10.48
C GLY A 283 4.56 -15.72 -10.45
N LYS A 284 5.17 -16.12 -9.32
CA LYS A 284 5.49 -17.51 -9.01
C LYS A 284 4.20 -18.35 -9.03
N ASP A 285 3.08 -17.72 -8.66
CA ASP A 285 1.84 -18.42 -8.36
C ASP A 285 0.76 -18.24 -9.41
N TRP A 286 1.11 -17.80 -10.61
CA TRP A 286 0.13 -17.68 -11.69
C TRP A 286 0.11 -18.94 -12.53
N LYS A 287 -1.09 -19.49 -12.67
CA LYS A 287 -1.40 -20.59 -13.57
C LYS A 287 -1.03 -20.28 -15.01
N GLY A 288 -0.71 -21.34 -15.74
CA GLY A 288 -0.55 -21.41 -17.20
C GLY A 288 0.61 -20.67 -17.85
N ARG A 289 1.16 -19.65 -17.18
CA ARG A 289 2.34 -18.91 -17.64
C ARG A 289 3.38 -18.74 -16.56
N SER A 290 3.54 -19.69 -15.63
CA SER A 290 4.66 -19.61 -14.68
C SER A 290 6.00 -19.42 -15.42
N VAL A 291 6.88 -18.60 -14.84
CA VAL A 291 8.21 -18.25 -15.40
C VAL A 291 9.31 -19.19 -14.84
N SER A 292 8.95 -20.06 -13.90
CA SER A 292 9.85 -21.10 -13.41
C SER A 292 10.32 -22.03 -14.53
N VAL A 293 11.56 -22.49 -14.43
CA VAL A 293 12.23 -23.39 -15.39
C VAL A 293 11.33 -24.56 -15.81
N GLY A 294 10.81 -25.35 -14.85
CA GLY A 294 9.96 -26.52 -15.15
C GLY A 294 8.62 -26.21 -15.86
N ASN A 295 8.07 -25.00 -15.69
CA ASN A 295 6.85 -24.59 -16.41
C ASN A 295 7.14 -24.05 -17.81
N LEU A 296 8.33 -23.47 -18.02
CA LEU A 296 8.80 -23.17 -19.37
C LEU A 296 9.13 -24.47 -20.11
N ALA A 297 9.64 -25.48 -19.40
CA ALA A 297 9.84 -26.82 -19.94
C ALA A 297 8.51 -27.49 -20.35
N ASN A 298 7.51 -27.51 -19.47
CA ASN A 298 6.16 -27.98 -19.81
C ASN A 298 5.56 -27.23 -21.01
N ARG A 299 5.83 -25.93 -21.18
CA ARG A 299 5.39 -25.18 -22.37
C ARG A 299 5.97 -25.75 -23.65
N ILE A 300 7.29 -25.96 -23.70
CA ILE A 300 7.98 -26.51 -24.87
C ILE A 300 7.48 -27.95 -25.13
N ARG A 301 7.29 -28.75 -24.07
CA ARG A 301 6.74 -30.11 -24.15
C ARG A 301 5.34 -30.15 -24.78
N TYR A 302 4.39 -29.36 -24.28
CA TYR A 302 3.03 -29.32 -24.83
C TYR A 302 2.97 -28.71 -26.23
N TRP A 303 3.90 -27.81 -26.56
CA TRP A 303 4.01 -27.25 -27.90
C TRP A 303 4.51 -28.30 -28.91
N LEU A 304 5.59 -29.03 -28.58
CA LEU A 304 6.09 -30.19 -29.35
C LEU A 304 5.02 -31.29 -29.52
N GLU A 305 4.27 -31.59 -28.46
CA GLU A 305 3.16 -32.55 -28.53
C GLU A 305 2.05 -32.07 -29.47
N ASN A 306 1.75 -30.77 -29.49
CA ASN A 306 0.75 -30.19 -30.38
C ASN A 306 1.21 -30.15 -31.85
N GLU A 307 2.50 -29.93 -32.13
CA GLU A 307 3.05 -30.07 -33.50
C GLU A 307 2.89 -31.50 -34.00
N ARG A 308 3.33 -32.49 -33.21
CA ARG A 308 3.18 -33.90 -33.55
C ARG A 308 1.71 -34.29 -33.79
N GLN A 309 0.78 -33.74 -33.01
CA GLN A 309 -0.66 -33.94 -33.22
C GLN A 309 -1.24 -33.20 -34.45
N ARG A 310 -0.51 -32.24 -35.05
CA ARG A 310 -0.84 -31.66 -36.36
C ARG A 310 -0.31 -32.57 -37.46
N GLU A 311 0.96 -32.98 -37.40
CA GLU A 311 1.54 -33.94 -38.36
C GLU A 311 0.72 -35.24 -38.46
N GLU A 312 0.30 -35.82 -37.32
CA GLU A 312 -0.54 -37.03 -37.29
C GLU A 312 -1.96 -36.79 -37.86
N ARG A 313 -2.45 -35.54 -37.95
CA ARG A 313 -3.74 -35.17 -38.57
C ARG A 313 -3.61 -34.80 -40.04
N ASP A 314 -2.58 -34.06 -40.42
CA ASP A 314 -2.34 -33.59 -41.79
C ASP A 314 -1.94 -34.76 -42.72
N VAL A 315 -1.57 -35.92 -42.17
CA VAL A 315 -1.42 -37.20 -42.90
C VAL A 315 -2.77 -37.88 -43.21
N ALA A 316 -3.87 -37.47 -42.57
CA ALA A 316 -5.19 -38.08 -42.74
C ALA A 316 -6.13 -37.31 -43.68
N ASP A 317 -5.98 -35.98 -43.81
CA ASP A 317 -6.81 -35.11 -44.66
C ASP A 317 -6.01 -34.57 -45.87
N GLU A 318 -6.65 -34.43 -47.05
CA GLU A 318 -5.94 -34.15 -48.32
C GLU A 318 -5.21 -32.79 -48.39
N PRO A 319 -4.05 -32.72 -49.09
CA PRO A 319 -3.21 -31.52 -49.15
C PRO A 319 -3.75 -30.46 -50.12
N LEU A 320 -4.57 -29.53 -49.62
CA LEU A 320 -5.21 -28.49 -50.43
C LEU A 320 -5.13 -27.07 -49.82
N SER A 321 -3.92 -26.57 -49.52
CA SER A 321 -3.46 -25.20 -49.85
C SER A 321 -2.10 -24.83 -49.20
N GLU A 322 -0.98 -25.22 -49.81
CA GLU A 322 0.32 -24.59 -49.51
C GLU A 322 0.39 -23.22 -50.19
N GLN A 323 0.14 -22.12 -49.46
CA GLN A 323 0.56 -20.79 -49.91
C GLN A 323 0.64 -19.74 -48.79
N LEU A 324 1.87 -19.28 -48.55
CA LEU A 324 2.29 -18.17 -47.65
C LEU A 324 2.02 -18.40 -46.15
N ASP A 325 2.82 -17.87 -45.23
CA ASP A 325 3.83 -16.82 -45.38
C ASP A 325 5.09 -17.10 -44.54
N GLY A 326 6.16 -16.31 -44.74
CA GLY A 326 7.47 -16.49 -44.10
C GLY A 326 7.52 -16.18 -42.60
N SER A 327 6.85 -16.99 -41.77
CA SER A 327 7.09 -17.03 -40.34
C SER A 327 8.54 -17.43 -40.06
N ILE A 328 9.16 -16.78 -39.08
CA ILE A 328 10.43 -17.22 -38.48
C ILE A 328 10.26 -18.69 -38.10
N ASP A 329 11.23 -19.55 -38.47
CA ASP A 329 11.14 -20.99 -38.21
C ASP A 329 10.91 -21.23 -36.71
N ASP A 330 9.72 -21.73 -36.36
CA ASP A 330 9.33 -21.92 -34.96
C ASP A 330 10.31 -22.89 -34.25
N ASN A 331 10.99 -23.77 -35.01
CA ASN A 331 12.08 -24.61 -34.51
C ASN A 331 13.28 -23.81 -34.01
N ASP A 332 13.66 -22.72 -34.68
CA ASP A 332 14.76 -21.86 -34.23
C ASP A 332 14.35 -21.15 -32.93
N ILE A 333 13.12 -20.63 -32.85
CA ILE A 333 12.56 -20.02 -31.62
C ILE A 333 12.57 -21.04 -30.47
N MET A 334 12.17 -22.28 -30.74
CA MET A 334 12.19 -23.38 -29.78
C MET A 334 13.61 -23.70 -29.28
N LEU A 335 14.58 -23.82 -30.18
CA LEU A 335 15.99 -24.08 -29.86
C LEU A 335 16.63 -22.93 -29.05
N PHE A 336 16.28 -21.68 -29.35
CA PHE A 336 16.69 -20.54 -28.54
C PHE A 336 16.04 -20.55 -27.14
N LEU A 337 14.76 -20.92 -27.03
CA LEU A 337 14.06 -21.04 -25.76
C LEU A 337 14.61 -22.18 -24.89
N SER A 338 14.87 -23.36 -25.46
CA SER A 338 15.45 -24.49 -24.73
C SER A 338 16.88 -24.22 -24.30
N LYS A 339 17.70 -23.58 -25.15
CA LYS A 339 19.02 -23.09 -24.74
C LYS A 339 18.91 -22.11 -23.57
N ARG A 340 18.01 -21.13 -23.68
CA ARG A 340 17.82 -20.11 -22.65
C ARG A 340 17.30 -20.69 -21.33
N LEU A 341 16.49 -21.74 -21.40
CA LEU A 341 16.04 -22.49 -20.23
C LEU A 341 17.23 -23.15 -19.52
N LEU A 342 18.08 -23.87 -20.26
CA LEU A 342 19.27 -24.52 -19.69
C LEU A 342 20.28 -23.50 -19.10
N GLU A 343 20.44 -22.33 -19.72
CA GLU A 343 21.23 -21.22 -19.16
C GLU A 343 20.65 -20.72 -17.82
N LEU A 344 19.33 -20.74 -17.65
CA LEU A 344 18.66 -20.37 -16.40
C LEU A 344 18.79 -21.46 -15.34
N GLU A 345 18.61 -22.73 -15.69
CA GLU A 345 18.83 -23.88 -14.77
C GLU A 345 20.28 -23.90 -14.26
N ALA A 346 21.27 -23.75 -15.15
CA ALA A 346 22.68 -23.68 -14.75
C ALA A 346 22.97 -22.45 -13.85
N LYS A 347 22.26 -21.33 -14.05
CA LYS A 347 22.37 -20.17 -13.15
C LYS A 347 21.70 -20.44 -11.79
N GLU A 348 20.55 -21.09 -11.77
CA GLU A 348 19.81 -21.44 -10.56
C GLU A 348 20.61 -22.43 -9.70
N ALA A 349 21.13 -23.51 -10.30
CA ALA A 349 22.02 -24.46 -9.63
C ALA A 349 23.30 -23.80 -9.07
N ARG A 350 23.89 -22.81 -9.76
CA ARG A 350 25.04 -22.05 -9.23
C ARG A 350 24.67 -21.17 -8.03
N MET A 351 23.46 -20.61 -7.97
CA MET A 351 22.99 -19.87 -6.80
C MET A 351 22.69 -20.82 -5.63
N GLU A 352 22.08 -21.97 -5.90
CA GLU A 352 21.82 -23.02 -4.92
C GLU A 352 23.12 -23.57 -4.30
N ILE A 353 24.15 -23.82 -5.11
CA ILE A 353 25.50 -24.17 -4.64
C ILE A 353 26.05 -23.10 -3.69
N ALA A 354 25.96 -21.81 -4.05
CA ALA A 354 26.46 -20.71 -3.23
C ALA A 354 25.69 -20.59 -1.89
N GLU A 355 24.37 -20.74 -1.89
CA GLU A 355 23.56 -20.78 -0.66
C GLU A 355 23.91 -21.99 0.23
N CYS A 356 24.13 -23.17 -0.36
CA CYS A 356 24.55 -24.36 0.38
C CYS A 356 25.95 -24.20 0.99
N GLU A 357 26.90 -23.62 0.25
CA GLU A 357 28.25 -23.33 0.73
C GLU A 357 28.25 -22.27 1.83
N GLU A 358 27.41 -21.23 1.74
CA GLU A 358 27.20 -20.24 2.81
C GLU A 358 26.61 -20.88 4.07
N ARG A 359 25.55 -21.69 3.95
CA ARG A 359 24.92 -22.39 5.09
C ARG A 359 25.90 -23.35 5.77
N LEU A 360 26.69 -24.09 5.00
CA LEU A 360 27.74 -24.97 5.54
C LEU A 360 28.83 -24.18 6.27
N ALA A 361 29.27 -23.04 5.73
CA ALA A 361 30.24 -22.17 6.40
C ALA A 361 29.68 -21.60 7.73
N ILE A 362 28.40 -21.22 7.77
CA ILE A 362 27.73 -20.77 9.00
C ILE A 362 27.69 -21.91 10.03
N LEU A 363 27.27 -23.12 9.64
CA LEU A 363 27.24 -24.28 10.54
C LEU A 363 28.64 -24.62 11.08
N GLN A 364 29.68 -24.61 10.23
CA GLN A 364 31.07 -24.81 10.63
C GLN A 364 31.58 -23.72 11.57
N SER A 365 31.13 -22.47 11.42
CA SER A 365 31.50 -21.39 12.35
C SER A 365 30.83 -21.53 13.73
N GLN A 366 29.65 -22.15 13.79
CA GLN A 366 28.90 -22.37 15.03
C GLN A 366 29.41 -23.58 15.82
N SER A 367 29.79 -24.68 15.14
CA SER A 367 30.31 -25.88 15.83
C SER A 367 31.59 -25.62 16.61
N VAL A 368 32.49 -24.77 16.09
CA VAL A 368 33.74 -24.35 16.77
C VAL A 368 33.49 -23.60 18.10
N SER A 369 32.28 -23.06 18.31
CA SER A 369 31.94 -22.33 19.55
C SER A 369 31.29 -23.18 20.65
N ASN A 370 30.96 -24.44 20.38
CA ASN A 370 30.09 -25.28 21.22
C ASN A 370 30.71 -26.63 21.66
N GLU A 371 32.05 -26.73 21.74
CA GLU A 371 32.77 -28.01 22.00
C GLU A 371 32.38 -28.73 23.31
N ASP A 372 31.77 -28.05 24.29
CA ASP A 372 31.44 -28.61 25.61
C ASP A 372 30.12 -29.42 25.69
N ASN A 373 29.40 -29.67 24.57
CA ASN A 373 28.01 -30.16 24.63
C ASN A 373 27.69 -31.30 23.63
N ASP A 374 28.04 -32.53 23.99
CA ASP A 374 27.88 -33.77 23.19
C ASP A 374 26.55 -33.90 22.42
N VAL A 375 25.42 -33.52 23.04
CA VAL A 375 24.08 -33.67 22.45
C VAL A 375 23.82 -32.69 21.30
N LEU A 376 24.51 -31.54 21.28
CA LEU A 376 24.46 -30.61 20.14
C LEU A 376 25.34 -31.10 18.99
N SER A 377 26.46 -31.78 19.27
CA SER A 377 27.38 -32.29 18.25
C SER A 377 26.68 -33.25 17.28
N GLU A 378 25.90 -34.22 17.77
CA GLU A 378 25.19 -35.19 16.92
C GLU A 378 24.14 -34.50 16.01
N LEU A 379 23.49 -33.44 16.50
CA LEU A 379 22.52 -32.67 15.72
C LEU A 379 23.19 -31.82 14.62
N ASP A 380 24.36 -31.24 14.91
CA ASP A 380 25.11 -30.43 13.96
C ASP A 380 25.87 -31.31 12.93
N GLU A 381 26.29 -32.52 13.29
CA GLU A 381 26.75 -33.56 12.34
C GLU A 381 25.63 -33.95 11.35
N MET A 382 24.41 -34.17 11.85
CA MET A 382 23.27 -34.47 10.98
C MET A 382 22.95 -33.32 10.02
N ARG A 383 22.95 -32.07 10.50
CA ARG A 383 22.71 -30.86 9.68
C ARG A 383 23.80 -30.62 8.64
N THR A 384 25.07 -30.83 8.99
CA THR A 384 26.18 -30.69 8.05
C THR A 384 26.16 -31.80 7.00
N SER A 385 25.79 -33.03 7.37
CA SER A 385 25.56 -34.12 6.43
C SER A 385 24.43 -33.80 5.43
N GLU A 386 23.30 -33.28 5.91
CA GLU A 386 22.19 -32.85 5.06
C GLU A 386 22.60 -31.69 4.11
N GLY A 387 23.32 -30.70 4.62
CA GLY A 387 23.84 -29.59 3.81
C GLY A 387 24.84 -30.04 2.73
N MET A 388 25.71 -31.01 3.05
CA MET A 388 26.61 -31.62 2.05
C MET A 388 25.84 -32.42 1.00
N HIS A 389 24.77 -33.11 1.39
CA HIS A 389 23.93 -33.85 0.45
C HIS A 389 23.20 -32.92 -0.54
N GLN A 390 22.64 -31.80 -0.04
CA GLN A 390 22.03 -30.76 -0.88
C GLN A 390 23.06 -30.14 -1.85
N LEU A 391 24.27 -29.84 -1.38
CA LEU A 391 25.37 -29.31 -2.21
C LEU A 391 25.75 -30.27 -3.36
N ASP A 392 25.85 -31.58 -3.08
CA ASP A 392 26.14 -32.59 -4.08
C ASP A 392 25.02 -32.75 -5.12
N ILE A 393 23.76 -32.61 -4.72
CA ILE A 393 22.61 -32.60 -5.64
C ILE A 393 22.69 -31.39 -6.57
N ALA A 394 22.91 -30.19 -6.02
CA ALA A 394 23.02 -28.96 -6.79
C ALA A 394 24.20 -28.98 -7.79
N ARG A 395 25.33 -29.58 -7.41
CA ARG A 395 26.49 -29.81 -8.30
C ARG A 395 26.16 -30.75 -9.47
N ARG A 396 25.45 -31.87 -9.22
CA ARG A 396 25.01 -32.79 -10.29
C ARG A 396 23.98 -32.15 -11.22
N ARG A 397 23.08 -31.31 -10.71
CA ARG A 397 22.17 -30.50 -11.53
C ARG A 397 22.94 -29.58 -12.47
N LEU A 398 23.96 -28.87 -11.95
CA LEU A 398 24.81 -27.99 -12.74
C LEU A 398 25.55 -28.75 -13.86
N GLU A 399 26.22 -29.87 -13.55
CA GLU A 399 26.90 -30.68 -14.57
C GLU A 399 25.92 -31.18 -15.65
N SER A 400 24.74 -31.68 -15.26
CA SER A 400 23.74 -32.14 -16.24
C SER A 400 23.22 -30.99 -17.12
N ALA A 401 23.04 -29.79 -16.57
CA ALA A 401 22.60 -28.62 -17.34
C ALA A 401 23.68 -28.15 -18.32
N GLU A 402 24.95 -28.12 -17.89
CA GLU A 402 26.09 -27.73 -18.74
C GLU A 402 26.35 -28.72 -19.88
N LEU A 403 26.27 -30.04 -19.60
CA LEU A 403 26.35 -31.08 -20.63
C LEU A 403 25.21 -30.96 -21.66
N SER A 404 23.97 -30.79 -21.20
CA SER A 404 22.82 -30.60 -22.10
C SER A 404 22.88 -29.29 -22.89
N MET A 405 23.48 -28.21 -22.35
CA MET A 405 23.76 -27.00 -23.13
C MET A 405 24.78 -27.27 -24.24
N GLN A 406 25.81 -28.06 -23.96
CA GLN A 406 26.85 -28.39 -24.94
C GLN A 406 26.26 -29.24 -26.08
N GLU A 407 25.56 -30.33 -25.75
CA GLU A 407 24.86 -31.18 -26.74
C GLU A 407 23.91 -30.39 -27.64
N LEU A 408 23.14 -29.47 -27.05
CA LEU A 408 22.19 -28.63 -27.77
C LEU A 408 22.90 -27.57 -28.64
N SER A 409 24.05 -27.05 -28.19
CA SER A 409 24.87 -26.14 -29.00
C SER A 409 25.51 -26.83 -30.20
N ASP A 410 25.97 -28.07 -30.03
CA ASP A 410 26.51 -28.90 -31.11
C ASP A 410 25.42 -29.26 -32.14
N ALA A 411 24.19 -29.53 -31.69
CA ALA A 411 23.04 -29.75 -32.56
C ALA A 411 22.70 -28.50 -33.41
N ILE A 412 22.74 -27.29 -32.82
CA ILE A 412 22.54 -26.02 -33.54
C ILE A 412 23.67 -25.75 -34.55
N ILE A 413 24.92 -26.11 -34.22
CA ILE A 413 26.05 -25.96 -35.15
C ILE A 413 25.89 -26.93 -36.33
N GLN A 414 25.47 -28.17 -36.07
CA GLN A 414 25.23 -29.18 -37.11
C GLN A 414 24.09 -28.78 -38.05
N SER A 415 22.95 -28.27 -37.55
CA SER A 415 21.84 -27.83 -38.41
C SER A 415 22.25 -26.64 -39.31
N LYS A 416 22.99 -25.67 -38.77
CA LYS A 416 23.50 -24.52 -39.55
C LYS A 416 24.55 -24.92 -40.60
N ALA A 417 25.39 -25.91 -40.32
CA ALA A 417 26.35 -26.45 -41.29
C ALA A 417 25.63 -27.15 -42.48
N GLN A 418 24.49 -27.79 -42.24
CA GLN A 418 23.68 -28.42 -43.30
C GLN A 418 22.92 -27.38 -44.13
N ASN A 419 22.33 -26.36 -43.51
CA ASN A 419 21.62 -25.30 -44.26
C ASN A 419 22.55 -24.39 -45.08
N SER A 420 23.82 -24.24 -44.69
CA SER A 420 24.80 -23.41 -45.40
C SER A 420 25.51 -24.12 -46.57
N SER A 421 25.35 -25.44 -46.75
CA SER A 421 26.00 -26.21 -47.83
C SER A 421 25.17 -26.27 -49.14
N PHE A 422 24.39 -25.21 -49.40
CA PHE A 422 23.60 -25.04 -50.63
C PHE A 422 24.48 -24.64 -51.83
N LEU A 423 25.23 -25.60 -52.38
CA LEU A 423 25.82 -25.48 -53.71
C LEU A 423 24.70 -25.57 -54.77
N PRO A 424 24.72 -24.76 -55.85
CA PRO A 424 23.61 -24.64 -56.79
C PRO A 424 23.47 -25.81 -57.79
N PHE A 425 24.01 -26.99 -57.47
CA PHE A 425 23.88 -28.19 -58.30
C PHE A 425 22.88 -29.16 -57.69
N SER A 426 21.73 -29.26 -58.36
CA SER A 426 20.58 -30.07 -57.97
C SER A 426 20.85 -31.57 -58.04
N PHE A 427 21.12 -32.18 -56.88
CA PHE A 427 20.87 -33.60 -56.66
C PHE A 427 19.59 -33.77 -55.83
N PRO A 428 18.68 -34.70 -56.20
CA PRO A 428 17.44 -34.94 -55.47
C PRO A 428 17.74 -35.70 -54.17
N TRP A 429 18.15 -34.98 -53.13
CA TRP A 429 18.33 -35.58 -51.81
C TRP A 429 16.96 -35.96 -51.24
N SER A 430 16.83 -37.21 -50.80
CA SER A 430 15.57 -37.75 -50.31
C SER A 430 15.11 -37.03 -49.04
N ALA A 431 13.88 -36.48 -49.08
CA ALA A 431 13.22 -35.87 -47.92
C ALA A 431 13.18 -36.77 -46.67
N SER A 432 13.33 -38.09 -46.84
CA SER A 432 13.35 -39.09 -45.75
C SER A 432 14.53 -38.99 -44.77
N ASN A 433 15.55 -38.17 -45.05
CA ASN A 433 16.68 -37.96 -44.12
C ASN A 433 16.50 -36.73 -43.21
N VAL A 434 15.77 -35.69 -43.66
CA VAL A 434 15.56 -34.46 -42.88
C VAL A 434 14.67 -34.76 -41.66
N SER A 435 13.55 -35.45 -41.87
CA SER A 435 12.63 -35.86 -40.79
C SER A 435 13.30 -36.77 -39.74
N LYS A 436 14.29 -37.58 -40.14
CA LYS A 436 15.08 -38.41 -39.20
C LYS A 436 16.00 -37.58 -38.30
N GLN A 437 16.45 -36.40 -38.72
CA GLN A 437 17.25 -35.51 -37.88
C GLN A 437 16.36 -34.68 -36.94
N GLN A 438 15.23 -34.15 -37.43
CA GLN A 438 14.25 -33.44 -36.59
C GLN A 438 13.72 -34.34 -35.45
N ASN A 439 13.40 -35.61 -35.74
CA ASN A 439 12.98 -36.57 -34.71
C ASN A 439 14.06 -36.78 -33.62
N LYS A 440 15.36 -36.69 -33.94
CA LYS A 440 16.44 -36.82 -32.95
C LYS A 440 16.54 -35.59 -32.06
N THR A 441 16.46 -34.38 -32.62
CA THR A 441 16.52 -33.14 -31.81
C THR A 441 15.29 -33.01 -30.92
N GLN A 442 14.09 -33.32 -31.43
CA GLN A 442 12.88 -33.37 -30.61
C GLN A 442 12.97 -34.43 -29.50
N THR A 443 13.49 -35.63 -29.77
CA THR A 443 13.66 -36.68 -28.73
C THR A 443 14.64 -36.25 -27.64
N LEU A 444 15.76 -35.62 -28.01
CA LEU A 444 16.74 -35.08 -27.07
C LEU A 444 16.15 -33.95 -26.23
N LEU A 445 15.36 -33.05 -26.85
CA LEU A 445 14.63 -32.01 -26.14
C LEU A 445 13.64 -32.61 -25.14
N VAL A 446 12.80 -33.57 -25.53
CA VAL A 446 11.86 -34.23 -24.60
C VAL A 446 12.60 -34.87 -23.42
N ALA A 447 13.72 -35.56 -23.64
CA ALA A 447 14.52 -36.15 -22.55
C ALA A 447 15.13 -35.10 -21.60
N ILE A 448 15.53 -33.93 -22.11
CA ILE A 448 15.95 -32.79 -21.30
C ILE A 448 14.77 -32.23 -20.50
N LEU A 449 13.61 -32.07 -21.14
CA LEU A 449 12.39 -31.51 -20.52
C LEU A 449 11.82 -32.43 -19.45
N ASP A 450 11.88 -33.76 -19.62
CA ASP A 450 11.50 -34.74 -18.60
C ASP A 450 12.36 -34.55 -17.32
N LYS A 451 13.69 -34.52 -17.45
CA LYS A 451 14.60 -34.24 -16.30
C LYS A 451 14.30 -32.91 -15.59
N LEU A 452 13.93 -31.88 -16.34
CA LEU A 452 13.58 -30.54 -15.81
C LEU A 452 12.17 -30.46 -15.19
N THR A 453 11.36 -31.50 -15.36
CA THR A 453 9.98 -31.58 -14.85
C THR A 453 9.79 -32.69 -13.79
N GLU A 454 10.82 -33.49 -13.53
CA GLU A 454 10.89 -34.34 -12.34
C GLU A 454 11.04 -33.47 -11.07
N GLN A 455 10.07 -33.58 -10.16
CA GLN A 455 10.10 -32.95 -8.84
C GLN A 455 9.88 -34.04 -7.79
N GLU A 456 10.87 -34.28 -6.92
CA GLU A 456 10.74 -35.25 -5.82
C GLU A 456 9.64 -34.85 -4.82
N TYR A 457 9.47 -33.53 -4.60
CA TYR A 457 8.54 -32.96 -3.64
C TYR A 457 7.70 -31.85 -4.29
N PRO A 458 6.64 -32.18 -5.04
CA PRO A 458 5.74 -31.17 -5.60
C PRO A 458 5.08 -30.36 -4.47
N PRO A 459 4.91 -29.04 -4.63
CA PRO A 459 4.41 -28.17 -3.57
C PRO A 459 2.94 -28.48 -3.22
N PRO A 460 2.55 -28.41 -1.93
CA PRO A 460 1.18 -28.70 -1.50
C PRO A 460 0.15 -27.74 -2.10
N TYR A 461 0.56 -26.50 -2.37
CA TYR A 461 -0.20 -25.48 -3.10
C TYR A 461 0.76 -24.63 -3.92
N ARG A 462 0.22 -23.96 -4.94
CA ARG A 462 1.00 -23.09 -5.81
C ARG A 462 1.48 -21.87 -5.00
N GLY A 463 2.80 -21.75 -4.80
CA GLY A 463 3.42 -20.71 -3.96
C GLY A 463 3.87 -21.14 -2.58
N ALA A 464 3.83 -22.45 -2.28
CA ALA A 464 4.32 -22.96 -1.01
C ALA A 464 5.81 -22.61 -0.81
N ILE A 465 6.10 -21.93 0.31
CA ILE A 465 7.46 -21.45 0.63
C ILE A 465 8.34 -22.65 0.99
N GLY A 466 9.55 -22.71 0.41
CA GLY A 466 10.48 -23.82 0.63
C GLY A 466 10.27 -25.04 -0.26
N TYR A 467 9.34 -24.96 -1.23
CA TYR A 467 9.10 -26.00 -2.22
C TYR A 467 9.47 -25.55 -3.63
N PRO A 468 9.73 -26.48 -4.57
CA PRO A 468 9.82 -26.15 -5.98
C PRO A 468 8.48 -25.60 -6.50
N THR A 469 8.51 -24.80 -7.56
CA THR A 469 7.30 -24.20 -8.13
C THR A 469 6.38 -25.26 -8.75
N LYS A 470 5.06 -25.16 -8.47
CA LYS A 470 4.08 -26.13 -8.96
C LYS A 470 4.09 -26.16 -10.49
N LEU A 471 4.17 -27.37 -11.05
CA LEU A 471 4.04 -27.57 -12.49
C LEU A 471 2.59 -27.41 -12.94
N ASP A 472 2.41 -26.60 -13.98
CA ASP A 472 1.18 -26.28 -14.68
C ASP A 472 0.76 -27.53 -15.48
N THR A 473 -0.51 -27.95 -15.36
CA THR A 473 -1.09 -28.99 -16.23
C THR A 473 -1.33 -28.45 -17.64
N LYS A 474 -1.53 -29.31 -18.64
CA LYS A 474 -1.86 -28.90 -20.01
C LYS A 474 -3.11 -28.00 -20.07
N GLU A 475 -4.11 -28.32 -19.25
CA GLU A 475 -5.34 -27.52 -19.05
C GLU A 475 -5.01 -26.15 -18.44
N GLU A 476 -4.23 -26.10 -17.34
CA GLU A 476 -3.79 -24.82 -16.74
C GLU A 476 -2.97 -23.99 -17.75
N MET A 477 -2.14 -24.61 -18.59
CA MET A 477 -1.26 -23.99 -19.59
C MET A 477 -1.92 -23.46 -20.86
N VAL A 478 -3.05 -24.02 -21.27
CA VAL A 478 -3.70 -23.67 -22.54
C VAL A 478 -5.04 -22.99 -22.30
N GLU A 479 -5.86 -23.53 -21.40
CA GLU A 479 -7.24 -23.08 -21.18
C GLU A 479 -7.32 -22.04 -20.06
N GLU A 480 -6.60 -22.24 -18.96
CA GLU A 480 -6.56 -21.28 -17.83
C GLU A 480 -5.41 -20.26 -17.93
N SER A 481 -4.67 -20.24 -19.05
CA SER A 481 -3.52 -19.34 -19.28
C SER A 481 -3.89 -17.86 -19.46
N LEU A 482 -5.17 -17.52 -19.57
CA LEU A 482 -5.63 -16.13 -19.65
C LEU A 482 -5.61 -15.53 -18.24
N LEU A 483 -4.58 -14.72 -17.95
CA LEU A 483 -4.57 -13.89 -16.75
C LEU A 483 -5.77 -12.95 -16.80
N PRO A 484 -6.67 -12.96 -15.80
CA PRO A 484 -7.85 -12.11 -15.82
C PRO A 484 -7.50 -10.64 -15.52
N PHE A 485 -6.35 -10.39 -14.89
CA PHE A 485 -6.03 -9.10 -14.28
C PHE A 485 -5.63 -8.03 -15.31
N ALA A 486 -6.35 -6.91 -15.34
CA ALA A 486 -5.99 -5.68 -16.03
C ALA A 486 -5.02 -4.79 -15.22
N SER A 487 -4.81 -5.06 -13.92
CA SER A 487 -3.83 -4.32 -13.12
C SER A 487 -3.36 -5.04 -11.85
N PRO A 488 -2.29 -4.54 -11.19
CA PRO A 488 -1.88 -5.00 -9.87
C PRO A 488 -2.95 -4.82 -8.78
N TYR A 489 -3.86 -3.85 -8.93
CA TYR A 489 -4.93 -3.63 -7.95
C TYR A 489 -6.01 -4.72 -8.01
N GLU A 490 -6.34 -5.24 -9.20
CA GLU A 490 -7.24 -6.40 -9.32
C GLU A 490 -6.61 -7.65 -8.69
N LEU A 491 -5.31 -7.88 -8.95
CA LEU A 491 -4.56 -8.95 -8.28
C LEU A 491 -4.51 -8.75 -6.76
N LEU A 492 -4.44 -7.50 -6.28
CA LEU A 492 -4.51 -7.19 -4.86
C LEU A 492 -5.87 -7.51 -4.25
N ILE A 493 -6.97 -7.14 -4.92
CA ILE A 493 -8.33 -7.44 -4.45
C ILE A 493 -8.52 -8.95 -4.32
N ASP A 494 -8.00 -9.72 -5.28
CA ASP A 494 -7.98 -11.18 -5.27
C ASP A 494 -7.15 -11.74 -4.09
N VAL A 495 -5.99 -11.14 -3.79
CA VAL A 495 -5.18 -11.46 -2.60
C VAL A 495 -5.90 -11.11 -1.28
N ILE A 496 -6.55 -9.94 -1.19
CA ILE A 496 -7.32 -9.48 -0.03
C ILE A 496 -8.52 -10.41 0.22
N ASN A 497 -9.14 -10.89 -0.85
CA ASN A 497 -10.24 -11.85 -0.81
C ASN A 497 -9.78 -13.26 -0.40
N ASP A 498 -8.68 -13.77 -0.97
CA ASP A 498 -8.22 -15.13 -0.74
C ASP A 498 -7.41 -15.29 0.56
N GLN A 499 -6.38 -14.47 0.75
CA GLN A 499 -5.39 -14.63 1.83
C GLN A 499 -5.80 -13.89 3.10
N LEU A 500 -6.41 -12.70 2.96
CA LEU A 500 -6.95 -11.95 4.10
C LEU A 500 -8.44 -12.19 4.33
N ASN A 501 -9.07 -13.13 3.60
CA ASN A 501 -10.49 -13.50 3.70
C ASN A 501 -11.39 -12.28 3.97
N SER A 502 -11.24 -11.24 3.14
CA SER A 502 -11.82 -9.92 3.39
C SER A 502 -12.34 -9.28 2.11
N GLU A 503 -13.21 -8.29 2.26
CA GLU A 503 -13.79 -7.53 1.15
C GLU A 503 -13.39 -6.07 1.27
N VAL A 504 -12.99 -5.44 0.15
CA VAL A 504 -12.88 -3.98 0.09
C VAL A 504 -14.29 -3.42 -0.07
N ILE A 505 -14.82 -2.80 0.99
CA ILE A 505 -16.17 -2.23 1.02
C ILE A 505 -16.21 -0.90 0.26
N GLY A 506 -15.14 -0.12 0.35
CA GLY A 506 -15.04 1.20 -0.28
C GLY A 506 -13.67 1.83 -0.10
N CYS A 507 -13.40 2.82 -0.94
CA CYS A 507 -12.20 3.64 -0.90
C CYS A 507 -12.56 5.04 -0.39
N VAL A 508 -11.80 5.57 0.56
CA VAL A 508 -11.99 6.88 1.17
C VAL A 508 -10.79 7.76 0.85
N LEU A 509 -11.06 9.04 0.58
CA LEU A 509 -10.08 10.11 0.49
C LEU A 509 -10.39 11.12 1.59
N GLU A 510 -9.38 11.45 2.40
CA GLU A 510 -9.52 12.23 3.63
C GLU A 510 -8.46 13.32 3.73
N GLN A 511 -8.67 14.32 4.60
CA GLN A 511 -7.67 15.34 4.85
C GLN A 511 -6.58 14.83 5.80
N THR A 512 -5.54 14.23 5.23
CA THR A 512 -4.33 13.79 5.93
C THR A 512 -3.30 14.89 6.08
N SER A 513 -3.68 16.15 6.27
CA SER A 513 -2.70 17.17 6.68
C SER A 513 -2.57 17.19 8.19
N LEU A 514 -1.33 17.34 8.65
CA LEU A 514 -0.99 17.63 10.04
C LEU A 514 -1.03 19.12 10.36
N LEU A 515 -1.11 19.99 9.35
CA LEU A 515 -1.05 21.44 9.49
C LEU A 515 -2.39 22.09 9.15
N GLU A 516 -2.89 22.96 10.02
CA GLU A 516 -4.07 23.77 9.79
C GLU A 516 -3.92 24.65 8.54
N GLY A 517 -5.01 24.79 7.80
CA GLY A 517 -5.03 25.51 6.52
C GLY A 517 -4.34 24.80 5.35
N ASN A 518 -3.66 23.66 5.55
CA ASN A 518 -3.19 22.82 4.44
C ASN A 518 -4.19 21.72 4.12
N LYS A 519 -4.63 21.65 2.85
CA LYS A 519 -5.41 20.51 2.35
C LYS A 519 -4.47 19.50 1.73
N VAL A 520 -4.26 18.40 2.43
CA VAL A 520 -3.45 17.27 1.96
C VAL A 520 -4.38 16.08 1.83
N LEU A 521 -4.37 15.43 0.67
CA LEU A 521 -5.22 14.28 0.40
C LEU A 521 -4.45 12.98 0.62
N GLY A 522 -4.97 12.12 1.48
CA GLY A 522 -4.50 10.74 1.64
C GLY A 522 -5.58 9.72 1.27
N GLY A 523 -5.16 8.48 1.02
CA GLY A 523 -6.06 7.37 0.72
C GLY A 523 -6.28 6.44 1.90
N ALA A 524 -7.45 5.82 1.96
CA ALA A 524 -7.73 4.69 2.82
C ALA A 524 -8.68 3.69 2.13
N LEU A 525 -8.50 2.40 2.38
CA LEU A 525 -9.47 1.37 2.05
C LEU A 525 -10.19 0.91 3.31
N LEU A 526 -11.48 0.67 3.19
CA LEU A 526 -12.28 0.07 4.23
C LEU A 526 -12.45 -1.43 3.96
N LEU A 527 -11.78 -2.28 4.73
CA LEU A 527 -11.90 -3.73 4.64
C LEU A 527 -12.95 -4.28 5.61
N GLN A 528 -13.70 -5.31 5.18
CA GLN A 528 -14.52 -6.15 6.04
C GLN A 528 -13.99 -7.58 6.09
N ARG A 529 -13.84 -8.16 7.28
CA ARG A 529 -13.59 -9.60 7.42
C ARG A 529 -14.81 -10.43 6.99
N LYS A 530 -14.63 -11.34 6.03
CA LYS A 530 -15.67 -12.29 5.58
C LYS A 530 -15.85 -13.40 6.61
N GLY A 531 -17.07 -13.91 6.74
CA GLY A 531 -17.38 -15.03 7.65
C GLY A 531 -17.15 -16.37 6.96
N ARG A 532 -16.88 -17.42 7.74
CA ARG A 532 -16.67 -18.75 7.15
C ARG A 532 -18.01 -19.28 6.66
N MET A 533 -18.11 -19.58 5.37
CA MET A 533 -19.25 -20.33 4.86
C MET A 533 -19.15 -21.78 5.33
N LYS A 534 -19.93 -22.14 6.35
CA LYS A 534 -20.10 -23.52 6.79
C LYS A 534 -21.25 -24.15 6.00
N SER A 535 -21.03 -25.34 5.48
CA SER A 535 -22.08 -26.13 4.83
C SER A 535 -22.52 -27.29 5.72
N THR A 536 -23.79 -27.31 6.12
CA THR A 536 -24.41 -28.43 6.82
C THR A 536 -25.46 -29.10 5.94
N THR A 537 -25.45 -30.43 5.92
CA THR A 537 -26.46 -31.20 5.20
C THR A 537 -27.70 -31.36 6.07
N LEU A 538 -28.76 -30.63 5.76
CA LEU A 538 -30.05 -30.69 6.45
C LEU A 538 -31.06 -31.40 5.54
N ALA A 539 -31.67 -32.49 6.04
CA ALA A 539 -32.63 -33.31 5.28
C ALA A 539 -32.13 -33.85 3.90
N GLY A 540 -30.81 -33.89 3.68
CA GLY A 540 -30.20 -34.29 2.41
C GLY A 540 -29.78 -33.12 1.51
N GLU A 541 -30.17 -31.89 1.83
CA GLU A 541 -29.75 -30.68 1.11
C GLU A 541 -28.58 -30.00 1.82
N THR A 542 -27.57 -29.59 1.05
CA THR A 542 -26.37 -28.94 1.59
C THR A 542 -26.60 -27.44 1.76
N VAL A 543 -27.08 -27.02 2.93
CA VAL A 543 -27.33 -25.61 3.25
C VAL A 543 -26.01 -24.93 3.62
N LYS A 544 -25.66 -23.87 2.90
CA LYS A 544 -24.55 -22.97 3.25
C LYS A 544 -25.06 -21.84 4.12
N TYR A 545 -24.52 -21.71 5.33
CA TYR A 545 -24.70 -20.54 6.19
C TYR A 545 -23.33 -19.92 6.48
N ASN A 546 -23.32 -18.66 6.88
CA ASN A 546 -22.11 -18.03 7.38
C ASN A 546 -22.07 -18.23 8.90
N ASP A 547 -20.95 -18.68 9.44
CA ASP A 547 -20.73 -18.62 10.87
C ASP A 547 -20.29 -17.20 11.26
N ASP A 548 -20.99 -16.62 12.23
CA ASP A 548 -20.70 -15.28 12.77
C ASP A 548 -19.66 -15.32 13.90
N GLU A 549 -19.48 -16.49 14.55
CA GLU A 549 -18.62 -16.70 15.72
C GLU A 549 -17.25 -17.33 15.36
N ASP A 550 -17.03 -17.70 14.09
CA ASP A 550 -15.75 -18.28 13.63
C ASP A 550 -14.72 -17.17 13.38
N ASP A 551 -13.72 -17.09 14.26
CA ASP A 551 -12.62 -16.12 14.21
C ASP A 551 -11.45 -16.54 13.29
N PHE A 552 -11.57 -17.70 12.63
CA PHE A 552 -10.52 -18.28 11.79
C PHE A 552 -9.19 -18.53 12.56
N GLY A 553 -9.25 -18.68 13.89
CA GLY A 553 -8.07 -18.77 14.78
C GLY A 553 -7.39 -17.43 15.08
N ASN A 554 -7.97 -16.30 14.64
CA ASN A 554 -7.47 -14.95 14.90
C ASN A 554 -8.15 -14.42 16.17
N GLU A 555 -7.62 -14.75 17.34
CA GLU A 555 -8.17 -14.36 18.65
C GLU A 555 -8.57 -12.87 18.68
N GLY A 556 -9.89 -12.61 18.75
CA GLY A 556 -10.47 -11.25 18.81
C GLY A 556 -10.89 -10.63 17.46
N VAL A 557 -10.61 -11.26 16.31
CA VAL A 557 -11.04 -10.77 14.99
C VAL A 557 -12.39 -11.41 14.60
N LEU A 558 -13.47 -10.80 15.07
CA LEU A 558 -14.84 -11.25 14.75
C LEU A 558 -15.20 -11.03 13.27
N ARG A 559 -16.21 -11.78 12.80
CA ARG A 559 -16.83 -11.53 11.49
C ARG A 559 -17.34 -10.09 11.40
N ARG A 560 -17.22 -9.47 10.22
CA ARG A 560 -17.56 -8.06 9.97
C ARG A 560 -16.73 -7.08 10.81
N SER A 561 -15.63 -7.52 11.42
CA SER A 561 -14.58 -6.59 11.85
C SER A 561 -14.19 -5.73 10.67
N MET A 562 -14.19 -4.42 10.91
CA MET A 562 -13.85 -3.40 9.94
C MET A 562 -12.39 -3.04 10.20
N TYR A 563 -11.59 -2.95 9.16
CA TYR A 563 -10.20 -2.50 9.27
C TYR A 563 -9.93 -1.43 8.22
N LEU A 564 -9.32 -0.34 8.66
CA LEU A 564 -9.03 0.83 7.84
C LEU A 564 -7.58 0.74 7.39
N VAL A 565 -7.37 0.41 6.11
CA VAL A 565 -6.04 0.27 5.52
C VAL A 565 -5.66 1.57 4.87
N GLU A 566 -4.75 2.30 5.50
CA GLU A 566 -4.24 3.55 4.98
C GLU A 566 -3.37 3.30 3.73
N CYS A 567 -3.42 4.17 2.72
CA CYS A 567 -2.68 4.01 1.47
C CYS A 567 -2.41 5.37 0.78
N PHE A 568 -1.66 5.36 -0.31
CA PHE A 568 -1.53 6.56 -1.14
C PHE A 568 -2.85 6.84 -1.88
N THR A 569 -3.11 8.12 -2.13
CA THR A 569 -4.32 8.60 -2.83
C THR A 569 -4.51 7.91 -4.19
N ASP A 570 -3.43 7.67 -4.93
CA ASP A 570 -3.47 6.95 -6.21
C ASP A 570 -3.76 5.45 -6.07
N GLU A 571 -3.40 4.82 -4.95
CA GLU A 571 -3.71 3.42 -4.69
C GLU A 571 -5.18 3.24 -4.30
N ALA A 572 -5.73 4.14 -3.47
CA ALA A 572 -7.16 4.16 -3.14
C ALA A 572 -8.01 4.32 -4.41
N ILE A 573 -7.60 5.21 -5.31
CA ILE A 573 -8.24 5.41 -6.62
C ILE A 573 -8.06 4.17 -7.52
N GLY A 574 -6.87 3.59 -7.57
CA GLY A 574 -6.58 2.38 -8.36
C GLY A 574 -7.44 1.19 -7.94
N VAL A 575 -7.60 0.97 -6.63
CA VAL A 575 -8.50 -0.07 -6.11
C VAL A 575 -9.97 0.26 -6.38
N ALA A 576 -10.39 1.53 -6.27
CA ALA A 576 -11.76 1.91 -6.61
C ALA A 576 -12.10 1.65 -8.09
N LEU A 577 -11.15 1.94 -9.00
CA LEU A 577 -11.26 1.62 -10.42
C LEU A 577 -11.37 0.12 -10.67
N ALA A 578 -10.51 -0.68 -10.04
CA ALA A 578 -10.52 -2.14 -10.14
C ALA A 578 -11.80 -2.78 -9.57
N LEU A 579 -12.51 -2.10 -8.67
CA LEU A 579 -13.80 -2.54 -8.10
C LEU A 579 -15.04 -1.99 -8.84
N GLU A 580 -14.86 -1.10 -9.84
CA GLU A 580 -15.93 -0.25 -10.40
C GLU A 580 -16.72 0.52 -9.31
N ALA A 581 -16.07 0.89 -8.20
CA ALA A 581 -16.68 1.47 -7.01
C ALA A 581 -16.46 3.00 -6.91
N PRO A 582 -17.37 3.75 -6.25
CA PRO A 582 -17.15 5.16 -5.96
C PRO A 582 -16.06 5.36 -4.89
N VAL A 583 -15.40 6.50 -4.98
CA VAL A 583 -14.42 6.99 -4.00
C VAL A 583 -15.09 8.04 -3.11
N TYR A 584 -15.10 7.84 -1.79
CA TYR A 584 -15.76 8.75 -0.86
C TYR A 584 -14.79 9.85 -0.42
N LEU A 585 -15.12 11.12 -0.70
CA LEU A 585 -14.32 12.28 -0.29
C LEU A 585 -15.03 13.10 0.79
N GLU A 586 -14.28 13.55 1.79
CA GLU A 586 -14.75 14.48 2.82
C GLU A 586 -15.37 15.77 2.22
N LYS A 587 -16.57 16.13 2.68
CA LYS A 587 -17.40 17.25 2.19
C LYS A 587 -16.66 18.59 2.19
N GLU A 588 -15.84 18.84 3.21
CA GLU A 588 -15.08 20.09 3.36
C GLU A 588 -14.00 20.23 2.29
N ILE A 589 -13.34 19.11 1.94
CA ILE A 589 -12.38 19.07 0.84
C ILE A 589 -13.10 19.28 -0.49
N TRP A 590 -14.23 18.59 -0.72
CA TRP A 590 -15.03 18.79 -1.93
C TRP A 590 -15.49 20.24 -2.09
N ALA A 591 -16.10 20.82 -1.05
CA ALA A 591 -16.62 22.19 -1.09
C ALA A 591 -15.50 23.24 -1.29
N GLY A 592 -14.30 23.00 -0.75
CA GLY A 592 -13.21 23.95 -0.81
C GLY A 592 -12.13 23.68 -1.88
N ALA A 593 -12.23 22.60 -2.66
CA ALA A 593 -11.27 22.27 -3.73
C ALA A 593 -11.91 21.62 -4.99
N GLY A 594 -13.16 21.14 -4.92
CA GLY A 594 -13.91 20.55 -6.04
C GLY A 594 -14.60 21.57 -6.95
N ASP A 595 -14.66 22.84 -6.54
CA ASP A 595 -15.20 23.95 -7.34
C ASP A 595 -14.23 24.50 -8.40
N VAL A 596 -13.15 23.76 -8.70
CA VAL A 596 -12.32 24.04 -9.88
C VAL A 596 -13.13 23.73 -11.13
N SER A 597 -13.61 24.77 -11.80
CA SER A 597 -14.19 24.66 -13.13
C SER A 597 -13.14 24.14 -14.12
N VAL A 598 -13.46 23.06 -14.81
CA VAL A 598 -12.60 22.44 -15.82
C VAL A 598 -13.30 22.40 -17.18
N GLU A 599 -12.57 22.58 -18.28
CA GLU A 599 -13.11 22.63 -19.64
C GLU A 599 -12.65 21.43 -20.47
N ILE A 600 -13.55 20.88 -21.28
CA ILE A 600 -13.19 19.85 -22.27
C ILE A 600 -12.35 20.50 -23.37
N ASP A 601 -11.16 19.94 -23.61
CA ASP A 601 -10.21 20.42 -24.61
C ASP A 601 -10.64 20.01 -26.02
N VAL A 602 -11.48 20.84 -26.62
CA VAL A 602 -12.02 20.66 -27.98
C VAL A 602 -10.90 20.65 -29.03
N GLU A 603 -9.82 21.41 -28.83
CA GLU A 603 -8.76 21.60 -29.81
C GLU A 603 -7.96 20.32 -30.02
N VAL A 604 -7.49 19.65 -28.94
CA VAL A 604 -6.72 18.41 -29.08
C VAL A 604 -7.57 17.28 -29.66
N ILE A 605 -8.88 17.26 -29.42
CA ILE A 605 -9.77 16.26 -30.03
C ILE A 605 -9.88 16.48 -31.55
N SER A 606 -9.85 17.73 -32.04
CA SER A 606 -9.79 18.01 -33.48
C SER A 606 -8.46 17.55 -34.10
N SER A 607 -7.33 17.72 -33.41
CA SER A 607 -6.04 17.14 -33.83
C SER A 607 -6.08 15.62 -33.90
N ILE A 608 -6.69 14.94 -32.91
CA ILE A 608 -6.88 13.48 -32.94
C ILE A 608 -7.78 13.05 -34.11
N LYS A 609 -8.84 13.81 -34.45
CA LYS A 609 -9.64 13.54 -35.66
C LYS A 609 -8.79 13.68 -36.93
N ALA A 610 -7.92 14.69 -37.01
CA ALA A 610 -7.04 14.90 -38.16
C ALA A 610 -5.94 13.83 -38.32
N GLU A 611 -5.31 13.40 -37.23
CA GLU A 611 -4.28 12.35 -37.23
C GLU A 611 -4.82 10.97 -37.66
N ASN A 612 -6.07 10.65 -37.31
CA ASN A 612 -6.71 9.39 -37.70
C ASN A 612 -7.22 9.39 -39.16
N GLY A 613 -7.10 10.52 -39.87
CA GLY A 613 -7.26 10.62 -41.32
C GLY A 613 -8.69 10.73 -41.83
N ASP A 614 -8.82 11.43 -42.97
CA ASP A 614 -10.08 11.70 -43.68
C ASP A 614 -10.60 10.45 -44.46
N ALA A 615 -10.44 9.27 -43.85
CA ALA A 615 -10.73 7.98 -44.45
C ALA A 615 -12.24 7.74 -44.47
N THR A 616 -12.84 7.95 -45.65
CA THR A 616 -14.25 7.68 -45.96
C THR A 616 -14.69 6.21 -45.81
N SER A 617 -13.80 5.32 -45.36
CA SER A 617 -14.14 4.01 -44.79
C SER A 617 -15.06 4.18 -43.59
N SER A 618 -16.26 3.59 -43.67
CA SER A 618 -17.37 3.83 -42.74
C SER A 618 -17.00 3.83 -41.25
N VAL A 619 -17.51 4.84 -40.52
CA VAL A 619 -17.36 5.15 -39.08
C VAL A 619 -17.87 4.05 -38.10
N LYS A 620 -18.01 2.80 -38.56
CA LYS A 620 -18.48 1.67 -37.74
C LYS A 620 -17.45 1.17 -36.73
N ASP A 621 -16.17 1.43 -36.96
CA ASP A 621 -15.06 0.95 -36.11
C ASP A 621 -14.53 2.00 -35.11
N ILE A 622 -15.41 2.84 -34.55
CA ILE A 622 -15.10 3.58 -33.30
C ILE A 622 -14.75 2.63 -32.15
N GLY A 623 -15.16 1.36 -32.22
CA GLY A 623 -14.67 0.29 -31.35
C GLY A 623 -13.15 0.04 -31.44
N GLN A 624 -12.48 0.46 -32.52
CA GLN A 624 -11.03 0.37 -32.71
C GLN A 624 -10.27 1.64 -32.33
N LEU A 625 -10.95 2.74 -31.94
CA LEU A 625 -10.24 3.82 -31.24
C LEU A 625 -9.53 3.21 -30.02
N SER A 626 -8.22 3.44 -29.94
CA SER A 626 -7.41 3.03 -28.79
C SER A 626 -8.10 3.46 -27.51
N VAL A 627 -8.01 2.66 -26.44
CA VAL A 627 -8.76 2.92 -25.19
C VAL A 627 -8.50 4.34 -24.66
N VAL A 628 -7.29 4.83 -24.89
CA VAL A 628 -6.79 6.19 -24.66
C VAL A 628 -7.64 7.28 -25.35
N ASN A 629 -8.19 7.04 -26.54
CA ASN A 629 -8.98 7.99 -27.33
C ASN A 629 -10.50 7.96 -27.06
N ARG A 630 -10.96 7.25 -26.01
CA ARG A 630 -12.40 7.14 -25.67
C ARG A 630 -12.88 8.14 -24.62
N LEU A 631 -12.03 9.07 -24.20
CA LEU A 631 -12.28 10.01 -23.11
C LEU A 631 -11.95 11.45 -23.50
N PRO A 632 -12.72 12.44 -23.00
CA PRO A 632 -12.38 13.84 -23.17
C PRO A 632 -11.00 14.13 -22.57
N LEU A 633 -10.14 14.79 -23.35
CA LEU A 633 -9.10 15.63 -22.77
C LEU A 633 -9.79 16.79 -22.05
N ILE A 634 -9.27 17.16 -20.90
CA ILE A 634 -9.83 18.20 -20.06
C ILE A 634 -8.68 19.13 -19.65
N ARG A 635 -8.78 20.41 -20.02
CA ARG A 635 -7.84 21.49 -19.63
C ARG A 635 -8.42 22.26 -18.45
N PRO A 636 -7.62 22.56 -17.41
CA PRO A 636 -8.07 23.42 -16.34
C PRO A 636 -8.19 24.89 -16.76
N LEU A 637 -9.25 25.56 -16.31
CA LEU A 637 -9.38 27.01 -16.39
C LEU A 637 -8.36 27.68 -15.46
N GLY A 638 -7.24 28.11 -16.04
CA GLY A 638 -6.18 28.84 -15.35
C GLY A 638 -4.97 27.97 -14.99
N GLY A 639 -3.85 28.21 -15.67
CA GLY A 639 -2.61 27.43 -15.55
C GLY A 639 -1.85 27.54 -14.22
N HIS A 640 -2.46 28.09 -13.16
CA HIS A 640 -1.85 28.25 -11.85
C HIS A 640 -2.46 27.36 -10.76
N CYS A 641 -3.62 26.74 -11.00
CA CYS A 641 -4.32 25.93 -9.99
C CYS A 641 -3.66 24.57 -9.67
N PHE A 642 -2.58 24.23 -10.37
CA PHE A 642 -1.98 22.88 -10.41
C PHE A 642 -0.50 22.86 -10.05
N SER A 643 0.01 23.86 -9.30
CA SER A 643 1.35 23.76 -8.73
C SER A 643 1.38 22.62 -7.71
N SER A 644 2.10 21.54 -8.04
CA SER A 644 2.41 20.43 -7.14
C SER A 644 3.21 20.93 -5.93
N LYS A 645 2.50 21.38 -4.89
CA LYS A 645 3.08 21.76 -3.59
C LYS A 645 3.08 20.56 -2.66
N VAL A 646 4.13 20.45 -1.85
CA VAL A 646 4.26 19.42 -0.83
C VAL A 646 3.73 19.98 0.49
N GLU A 647 3.27 19.11 1.38
CA GLU A 647 3.03 19.47 2.77
C GLU A 647 4.32 20.08 3.39
N GLY A 648 4.16 21.11 4.22
CA GLY A 648 5.28 21.88 4.77
C GLY A 648 5.73 23.09 3.95
N ASP A 649 5.41 23.18 2.65
CA ASP A 649 5.63 24.41 1.86
C ASP A 649 4.86 25.58 2.49
N ARG A 650 5.47 26.76 2.63
CA ARG A 650 4.78 27.93 3.21
C ARG A 650 3.57 28.34 2.35
N VAL A 651 2.39 28.37 2.96
CA VAL A 651 1.18 29.01 2.39
C VAL A 651 1.42 30.52 2.35
N GLN A 652 1.35 31.15 1.17
CA GLN A 652 1.52 32.60 1.03
C GLN A 652 0.18 33.35 0.85
N SER A 653 -0.91 32.65 0.54
CA SER A 653 -2.25 33.26 0.46
C SER A 653 -3.40 32.26 0.66
N GLU A 654 -4.61 32.75 0.94
CA GLU A 654 -5.85 31.96 1.07
C GLU A 654 -6.23 31.17 -0.21
N LYS A 655 -5.70 31.55 -1.38
CA LYS A 655 -5.88 30.76 -2.60
C LYS A 655 -5.02 29.50 -2.59
N GLU A 656 -3.92 29.50 -1.85
CA GLU A 656 -2.96 28.39 -1.74
C GLU A 656 -3.20 27.48 -0.52
N SER A 657 -4.08 27.87 0.41
CA SER A 657 -4.64 26.95 1.42
C SER A 657 -5.75 26.08 0.83
N ASN A 658 -6.46 26.58 -0.19
CA ASN A 658 -7.50 25.83 -0.89
C ASN A 658 -6.97 24.83 -1.92
N SER A 659 -5.74 25.00 -2.42
CA SER A 659 -5.11 24.01 -3.33
C SER A 659 -4.71 22.74 -2.56
N ILE A 660 -5.08 21.58 -3.11
CA ILE A 660 -4.68 20.28 -2.58
C ILE A 660 -3.17 20.09 -2.75
N ARG A 661 -2.53 19.52 -1.73
CA ARG A 661 -1.09 19.27 -1.63
C ARG A 661 -0.80 17.79 -1.51
N ILE A 662 0.43 17.43 -1.88
CA ILE A 662 0.95 16.07 -1.75
C ILE A 662 1.36 15.82 -0.29
N PRO A 663 0.92 14.71 0.33
CA PRO A 663 1.33 14.37 1.69
C PRO A 663 2.84 14.16 1.79
N LEU A 664 3.43 14.62 2.89
CA LEU A 664 4.70 14.08 3.32
C LEU A 664 4.50 12.60 3.69
N ALA A 665 5.49 11.77 3.37
CA ALA A 665 5.43 10.35 3.73
C ALA A 665 5.32 10.22 5.25
N THR A 666 4.22 9.65 5.71
CA THR A 666 3.93 9.32 7.11
C THR A 666 3.81 7.80 7.22
N THR A 667 4.09 7.21 8.37
CA THR A 667 4.03 5.74 8.54
C THR A 667 2.98 5.34 9.58
N SER A 668 2.12 4.39 9.20
CA SER A 668 0.99 3.92 10.01
C SER A 668 1.41 2.95 11.13
N GLN A 669 2.47 2.19 10.88
CA GLN A 669 2.83 0.99 11.65
C GLN A 669 3.31 1.23 13.08
N TYR A 670 3.59 2.49 13.46
CA TYR A 670 4.24 2.83 14.73
C TYR A 670 3.30 3.37 15.82
N PHE A 671 2.08 3.78 15.47
CA PHE A 671 1.22 4.59 16.36
C PHE A 671 -0.14 3.95 16.66
N ASN A 672 -0.48 2.83 16.03
CA ASN A 672 -1.79 2.20 16.17
C ASN A 672 -1.89 1.18 17.33
N GLN A 673 -0.81 0.92 18.07
CA GLN A 673 -0.84 0.03 19.25
C GLN A 673 -0.26 0.72 20.50
N PRO A 674 -0.96 0.68 21.65
CA PRO A 674 -0.43 1.20 22.90
C PRO A 674 0.87 0.46 23.28
N GLY A 675 1.96 1.21 23.46
CA GLY A 675 3.29 0.70 23.78
C GLY A 675 4.30 0.70 22.61
N GLN A 676 3.88 0.85 21.35
CA GLN A 676 4.81 0.89 20.21
C GLN A 676 5.73 2.12 20.18
N VAL A 677 5.35 3.23 20.82
CA VAL A 677 6.20 4.43 20.98
C VAL A 677 7.58 4.06 21.58
N ARG A 678 7.63 3.09 22.50
CA ARG A 678 8.89 2.59 23.07
C ARG A 678 9.80 1.88 22.06
N LEU A 679 9.26 1.28 20.99
CA LEU A 679 10.04 0.69 19.91
C LEU A 679 10.61 1.77 18.96
N ILE A 680 9.94 2.92 18.84
CA ILE A 680 10.49 4.08 18.12
C ILE A 680 11.69 4.63 18.90
N GLN A 681 11.55 4.80 20.23
CA GLN A 681 12.65 5.22 21.12
C GLN A 681 13.88 4.30 21.03
N GLN A 682 13.69 3.01 20.77
CA GLN A 682 14.80 2.05 20.57
C GLN A 682 15.39 2.05 19.15
N ARG A 683 14.67 2.58 18.14
CA ARG A 683 15.11 2.59 16.74
C ARG A 683 15.65 3.94 16.27
N ILE A 684 15.23 5.04 16.88
CA ILE A 684 15.92 6.32 16.73
C ILE A 684 17.29 6.12 17.37
N THR A 685 18.31 5.92 16.54
CA THR A 685 19.69 6.02 17.02
C THR A 685 19.85 7.41 17.63
N PRO A 686 20.40 7.53 18.86
CA PRO A 686 20.43 8.79 19.61
C PRO A 686 21.48 9.78 19.07
N VAL A 687 21.43 10.05 17.77
CA VAL A 687 22.01 11.25 17.16
C VAL A 687 21.05 12.42 17.47
N PHE A 688 20.92 12.70 18.77
CA PHE A 688 20.20 13.87 19.24
C PHE A 688 20.91 15.11 18.71
N SER A 689 20.15 15.94 18.00
CA SER A 689 20.66 17.24 17.60
C SER A 689 20.91 18.05 18.87
N THR A 690 22.09 18.67 18.99
CA THR A 690 22.36 19.66 20.04
C THR A 690 21.49 20.91 19.91
N PHE A 691 20.75 21.03 18.81
CA PHE A 691 19.68 21.99 18.63
C PHE A 691 18.46 21.58 19.48
N ASN A 692 18.40 22.07 20.71
CA ASN A 692 17.18 22.07 21.52
C ASN A 692 16.36 23.33 21.19
N PRO A 693 15.22 23.22 20.49
CA PRO A 693 14.44 24.38 20.07
C PRO A 693 13.44 24.89 21.11
N VAL A 694 13.31 24.23 22.28
CA VAL A 694 12.36 24.60 23.34
C VAL A 694 13.08 24.73 24.67
N GLN A 695 13.14 25.94 25.23
CA GLN A 695 13.98 26.29 26.39
C GLN A 695 13.22 26.31 27.72
N SER A 696 11.89 26.40 27.70
CA SER A 696 11.04 26.36 28.89
C SER A 696 9.77 25.54 28.70
N LEU A 697 9.15 25.13 29.81
CA LEU A 697 7.83 24.50 29.81
C LEU A 697 6.76 25.46 29.24
N ASP A 698 6.81 26.74 29.60
CA ASP A 698 5.88 27.74 29.08
C ASP A 698 6.00 27.90 27.55
N GLU A 699 7.22 27.83 27.01
CA GLU A 699 7.44 27.82 25.56
C GLU A 699 6.81 26.55 24.94
N TYR A 700 7.07 25.37 25.52
CA TYR A 700 6.47 24.10 25.09
C TYR A 700 4.94 24.14 25.04
N ASP A 701 4.32 24.69 26.08
CA ASP A 701 2.86 24.80 26.20
C ASP A 701 2.25 25.85 25.27
N SER A 702 3.03 26.90 24.94
CA SER A 702 2.62 27.90 23.96
C SER A 702 2.63 27.36 22.52
N LEU A 703 3.30 26.23 22.25
CA LEU A 703 3.31 25.62 20.93
C LEU A 703 1.95 24.98 20.62
N SER A 704 1.28 25.52 19.59
CA SER A 704 0.16 24.85 18.95
C SER A 704 0.57 23.47 18.43
N ASN A 705 -0.39 22.55 18.23
CA ASN A 705 -0.09 21.26 17.58
C ASN A 705 0.58 21.44 16.21
N ASP A 706 0.17 22.48 15.47
CA ASP A 706 0.80 22.92 14.22
C ASP A 706 2.28 23.27 14.38
N ASP A 707 2.62 24.03 15.42
CA ASP A 707 4.00 24.44 15.69
C ASP A 707 4.83 23.27 16.22
N LYS A 708 4.24 22.36 17.01
CA LYS A 708 4.86 21.07 17.39
C LYS A 708 5.19 20.21 16.16
N VAL A 709 4.28 20.09 15.20
CA VAL A 709 4.54 19.41 13.91
C VAL A 709 5.65 20.11 13.12
N ARG A 710 5.59 21.44 12.99
CA ARG A 710 6.64 22.23 12.30
C ARG A 710 8.00 22.12 13.00
N LEU A 711 8.02 21.95 14.31
CA LEU A 711 9.24 21.73 15.10
C LEU A 711 9.84 20.36 14.76
N LEU A 712 9.03 19.29 14.81
CA LEU A 712 9.46 17.95 14.40
C LEU A 712 9.97 17.92 12.96
N LEU A 713 9.28 18.57 12.01
CA LEU A 713 9.71 18.67 10.60
C LEU A 713 11.04 19.42 10.40
N LYS A 714 11.45 20.30 11.33
CA LYS A 714 12.74 20.99 11.29
C LYS A 714 13.88 20.17 11.88
N LEU A 715 13.59 19.16 12.70
CA LEU A 715 14.62 18.35 13.35
C LEU A 715 15.17 17.32 12.37
N ASN A 716 16.48 17.34 12.14
CA ASN A 716 17.17 16.40 11.24
C ASN A 716 16.97 14.93 11.63
N SER A 717 16.71 14.66 12.92
CA SER A 717 16.38 13.34 13.45
C SER A 717 15.02 12.80 12.95
N PHE A 718 14.18 13.65 12.35
CA PHE A 718 12.81 13.36 11.91
C PHE A 718 12.65 13.25 10.38
N GLN A 719 13.68 12.75 9.68
CA GLN A 719 13.59 12.42 8.24
C GLN A 719 12.61 11.26 7.96
N GLY A 720 11.31 11.56 7.91
CA GLY A 720 10.29 10.75 7.22
C GLY A 720 9.31 9.94 8.09
N VAL A 721 9.25 10.12 9.41
CA VAL A 721 8.35 9.33 10.29
C VAL A 721 7.59 10.23 11.27
N LEU A 722 6.66 11.05 10.78
CA LEU A 722 5.65 11.68 11.61
C LEU A 722 4.46 10.74 11.89
N PRO A 723 3.76 10.91 13.03
CA PRO A 723 2.53 10.19 13.29
C PRO A 723 1.47 10.57 12.25
N ARG A 724 0.64 9.59 11.87
CA ARG A 724 -0.45 9.82 10.92
C ARG A 724 -1.44 10.85 11.50
N PRO A 725 -1.90 11.85 10.73
CA PRO A 725 -2.78 12.91 11.24
C PRO A 725 -4.07 12.46 11.89
N ARG A 726 -4.61 11.27 11.56
CA ARG A 726 -5.73 10.67 12.31
C ARG A 726 -5.43 10.53 13.81
N VAL A 727 -4.24 10.07 14.16
CA VAL A 727 -3.79 9.88 15.56
C VAL A 727 -3.70 11.23 16.28
N VAL A 728 -3.23 12.26 15.57
CA VAL A 728 -3.10 13.64 16.09
C VAL A 728 -4.46 14.34 16.23
N LYS A 729 -5.42 14.10 15.33
CA LYS A 729 -6.77 14.65 15.42
C LYS A 729 -7.60 13.96 16.52
N ALA A 730 -7.42 12.66 16.71
CA ALA A 730 -8.18 11.88 17.69
C ALA A 730 -7.92 12.25 19.16
N SER A 731 -6.74 12.79 19.50
CA SER A 731 -6.47 13.32 20.85
C SER A 731 -7.24 14.62 21.14
N VAL A 732 -7.60 15.40 20.11
CA VAL A 732 -8.26 16.71 20.25
C VAL A 732 -9.80 16.57 20.29
N SER A 733 -10.37 15.59 19.60
CA SER A 733 -11.81 15.55 19.29
C SER A 733 -12.76 15.03 20.40
N SER A 734 -12.28 14.81 21.62
CA SER A 734 -13.12 14.36 22.75
C SER A 734 -13.78 15.55 23.45
N GLN A 735 -15.13 15.60 23.43
CA GLN A 735 -15.97 16.68 23.97
C GLN A 735 -15.91 16.89 25.51
N ASP A 736 -14.96 16.27 26.22
CA ASP A 736 -14.71 16.45 27.66
C ASP A 736 -13.92 17.76 27.93
N ILE A 737 -14.48 18.90 27.54
CA ILE A 737 -13.98 20.26 27.86
C ILE A 737 -13.99 20.55 29.39
N PHE A 738 -14.59 19.65 30.18
CA PHE A 738 -14.81 19.78 31.62
C PHE A 738 -13.98 18.79 32.49
N ARG A 739 -12.86 18.25 31.99
CA ARG A 739 -11.96 17.41 32.80
C ARG A 739 -10.51 17.89 32.77
N GLU A 740 -9.96 18.11 33.96
CA GLU A 740 -8.59 18.58 34.25
C GLU A 740 -7.47 17.56 33.90
N SER A 741 -7.78 16.54 33.10
CA SER A 741 -6.85 15.46 32.76
C SER A 741 -7.09 14.98 31.31
N GLN A 742 -6.82 15.85 30.34
CA GLN A 742 -6.64 15.38 28.96
C GLN A 742 -5.36 14.54 28.89
N PRO A 743 -5.36 13.36 28.25
CA PRO A 743 -4.13 12.59 28.05
C PRO A 743 -3.14 13.38 27.18
N PRO A 744 -1.82 13.15 27.33
CA PRO A 744 -0.81 13.80 26.51
C PRO A 744 -1.10 13.59 25.01
N SER A 745 -0.80 14.61 24.20
CA SER A 745 -0.97 14.50 22.75
C SER A 745 -0.02 13.44 22.19
N ALA A 746 -0.41 12.70 21.16
CA ALA A 746 0.51 11.78 20.48
C ALA A 746 1.72 12.49 19.85
N LEU A 747 1.64 13.82 19.64
CA LEU A 747 2.79 14.65 19.30
C LEU A 747 3.72 14.87 20.49
N ASP A 748 3.18 14.98 21.71
CA ASP A 748 3.96 15.23 22.92
C ASP A 748 4.83 14.03 23.25
N ASP A 749 4.28 12.80 23.20
CA ASP A 749 5.03 11.53 23.35
C ASP A 749 6.27 11.42 22.44
N ILE A 750 6.22 12.06 21.26
CA ILE A 750 7.27 12.03 20.24
C ILE A 750 8.26 13.19 20.44
N LEU A 751 7.75 14.35 20.85
CA LEU A 751 8.50 15.60 20.93
C LEU A 751 9.23 15.69 22.29
N LEU A 752 8.66 15.18 23.38
CA LEU A 752 9.25 15.16 24.72
C LEU A 752 10.65 14.52 24.77
N PRO A 753 10.91 13.34 24.15
CA PRO A 753 12.26 12.79 24.07
C PRO A 753 13.29 13.76 23.45
N LEU A 754 12.88 14.61 22.52
CA LEU A 754 13.74 15.52 21.75
C LEU A 754 13.95 16.88 22.42
N VAL A 755 13.21 17.17 23.49
CA VAL A 755 13.32 18.41 24.28
C VAL A 755 14.34 18.23 25.39
N ASP A 756 14.97 19.33 25.84
CA ASP A 756 15.88 19.29 26.99
C ASP A 756 15.24 18.62 28.21
N GLU A 757 16.06 17.83 28.88
CA GLU A 757 15.73 17.02 30.05
C GLU A 757 14.97 17.79 31.13
N SER A 758 15.34 19.05 31.39
CA SER A 758 14.68 19.89 32.39
C SER A 758 13.21 20.15 32.05
N VAL A 759 12.91 20.52 30.81
CA VAL A 759 11.56 20.80 30.33
C VAL A 759 10.74 19.50 30.20
N ARG A 760 11.35 18.42 29.68
CA ARG A 760 10.70 17.10 29.63
C ARG A 760 10.28 16.64 31.02
N ARG A 761 11.14 16.78 32.03
CA ARG A 761 10.83 16.35 33.40
C ARG A 761 9.79 17.27 34.07
N GLN A 762 9.86 18.58 33.87
CA GLN A 762 8.82 19.51 34.35
C GLN A 762 7.45 19.17 33.75
N TYR A 763 7.39 18.78 32.47
CA TYR A 763 6.15 18.27 31.86
C TYR A 763 5.69 16.96 32.53
N LEU A 764 6.57 15.97 32.72
CA LEU A 764 6.22 14.69 33.35
C LEU A 764 5.73 14.83 34.79
N ILE A 765 6.33 15.73 35.58
CA ILE A 765 5.86 16.05 36.94
C ILE A 765 4.43 16.61 36.88
N ARG A 766 4.16 17.55 35.98
CA ARG A 766 2.83 18.14 35.80
C ARG A 766 1.80 17.13 35.29
N ASP A 767 2.18 16.25 34.36
CA ASP A 767 1.29 15.19 33.86
C ASP A 767 0.95 14.18 34.96
N ALA A 768 1.93 13.77 35.77
CA ALA A 768 1.69 12.94 36.95
C ALA A 768 0.77 13.64 37.97
N GLU A 769 0.98 14.93 38.24
CA GLU A 769 0.07 15.75 39.07
C GLU A 769 -1.36 15.80 38.50
N ALA A 770 -1.53 16.04 37.20
CA ALA A 770 -2.83 16.08 36.53
C ALA A 770 -3.53 14.70 36.54
N ARG A 771 -2.77 13.62 36.40
CA ARG A 771 -3.24 12.23 36.61
C ARG A 771 -3.51 11.88 38.07
N ASN A 772 -3.22 12.78 39.01
CA ASN A 772 -3.27 12.57 40.47
C ASN A 772 -2.31 11.46 40.96
N ASP A 773 -1.27 11.14 40.21
CA ASP A 773 -0.21 10.21 40.61
C ASP A 773 0.87 10.94 41.43
N VAL A 774 0.55 11.13 42.71
CA VAL A 774 1.42 11.83 43.67
C VAL A 774 2.69 11.03 43.98
N GLU A 775 2.70 9.71 43.76
CA GLU A 775 3.89 8.87 43.95
C GLU A 775 4.87 9.08 42.80
N GLU A 776 4.41 9.02 41.55
CA GLU A 776 5.22 9.31 40.36
C GLU A 776 5.76 10.75 40.38
N ALA A 777 4.92 11.75 40.69
CA ALA A 777 5.35 13.14 40.79
C ALA A 777 6.42 13.36 41.89
N ASN A 778 6.31 12.67 43.03
CA ASN A 778 7.31 12.77 44.10
C ASN A 778 8.62 12.04 43.74
N ALA A 779 8.56 10.90 43.05
CA ALA A 779 9.76 10.22 42.55
C ALA A 779 10.51 11.13 41.55
N LEU A 780 9.80 11.71 40.58
CA LEU A 780 10.36 12.64 39.59
C LEU A 780 10.93 13.92 40.22
N ARG A 781 10.44 14.37 41.38
CA ARG A 781 11.06 15.46 42.16
C ARG A 781 12.26 15.00 43.00
N ALA A 782 12.22 13.79 43.55
CA ALA A 782 13.30 13.25 44.39
C ALA A 782 14.56 12.91 43.57
N GLU A 783 14.38 12.47 42.33
CA GLU A 783 15.47 12.16 41.40
C GLU A 783 16.02 13.40 40.67
N MET A 784 15.71 14.63 41.10
CA MET A 784 16.08 15.85 40.35
C MET A 784 17.59 15.97 40.19
N SER A 785 18.00 16.29 38.97
CA SER A 785 19.41 16.34 38.62
C SER A 785 20.09 17.57 39.25
N PRO A 786 21.41 17.51 39.55
CA PRO A 786 22.15 18.68 40.02
C PRO A 786 22.10 19.85 39.05
N ARG A 787 22.15 19.56 37.73
CA ARG A 787 22.01 20.54 36.66
C ARG A 787 20.63 21.20 36.65
N GLN A 788 19.55 20.40 36.75
CA GLN A 788 18.18 20.93 36.81
C GLN A 788 18.00 21.80 38.06
N THR A 789 18.49 21.33 39.21
CA THR A 789 18.42 22.06 40.48
C THR A 789 19.11 23.43 40.38
N ALA A 790 20.29 23.49 39.75
CA ALA A 790 21.01 24.74 39.50
C ALA A 790 20.23 25.67 38.55
N LEU A 791 19.64 25.16 37.46
CA LEU A 791 18.82 25.96 36.53
C LEU A 791 17.54 26.51 37.17
N GLU A 792 16.87 25.74 38.01
CA GLU A 792 15.66 26.18 38.72
C GLU A 792 16.00 27.22 39.79
N GLN A 793 17.10 27.05 40.52
CA GLN A 793 17.62 28.08 41.42
C GLN A 793 18.06 29.35 40.67
N ALA A 794 18.67 29.22 39.48
CA ALA A 794 19.06 30.38 38.66
C ALA A 794 17.84 31.19 38.19
N ARG A 795 16.75 30.51 37.78
CA ARG A 795 15.47 31.16 37.45
C ARG A 795 14.88 31.87 38.67
N ALA A 796 14.78 31.18 39.81
CA ALA A 796 14.29 31.78 41.05
C ALA A 796 15.12 33.00 41.51
N ALA A 797 16.45 32.97 41.33
CA ALA A 797 17.33 34.10 41.60
C ALA A 797 17.05 35.29 40.66
N ARG A 798 16.82 35.05 39.36
CA ARG A 798 16.39 36.11 38.42
C ARG A 798 15.05 36.73 38.80
N ASP A 799 14.06 35.91 39.16
CA ASP A 799 12.72 36.40 39.52
C ASP A 799 12.74 37.29 40.78
N VAL A 800 13.74 37.10 41.66
CA VAL A 800 14.01 37.93 42.84
C VAL A 800 14.93 39.13 42.53
N GLY A 801 15.56 39.18 41.34
CA GLY A 801 16.46 40.25 40.90
C GLY A 801 17.93 40.07 41.32
N LEU A 802 18.36 38.84 41.62
CA LEU A 802 19.72 38.50 42.06
C LEU A 802 20.58 37.99 40.88
N GLU A 803 20.88 38.88 39.93
CA GLU A 803 21.60 38.54 38.69
C GLU A 803 22.97 37.87 38.92
N ASP A 804 23.74 38.34 39.90
CA ASP A 804 25.06 37.77 40.28
C ASP A 804 24.98 36.34 40.82
N GLU A 805 23.83 35.94 41.38
CA GLU A 805 23.61 34.58 41.90
C GLU A 805 23.08 33.68 40.79
N ALA A 806 22.13 34.19 39.99
CA ALA A 806 21.66 33.51 38.78
C ALA A 806 22.81 33.15 37.83
N SER A 807 23.72 34.08 37.55
CA SER A 807 24.87 33.83 36.66
C SER A 807 25.83 32.75 37.20
N LYS A 808 26.00 32.62 38.52
CA LYS A 808 26.83 31.55 39.11
C LYS A 808 26.16 30.19 39.00
N LEU A 809 24.85 30.15 39.21
CA LEU A 809 24.07 28.93 39.11
C LEU A 809 23.95 28.45 37.65
N GLU A 810 23.99 29.35 36.67
CA GLU A 810 24.16 29.01 35.25
C GLU A 810 25.56 28.49 34.92
N ASP A 811 26.62 29.12 35.43
CA ASP A 811 28.00 28.60 35.35
C ASP A 811 28.10 27.16 35.93
N ASP A 812 27.44 26.90 37.06
CA ASP A 812 27.37 25.56 37.68
C ASP A 812 26.53 24.58 36.83
N ALA A 813 25.43 25.03 36.21
CA ALA A 813 24.63 24.19 35.30
C ALA A 813 25.39 23.83 34.00
N GLU A 814 26.18 24.76 33.45
CA GLU A 814 27.09 24.50 32.33
C GLU A 814 28.23 23.54 32.74
N LEU A 815 28.78 23.69 33.95
CA LEU A 815 29.71 22.73 34.53
C LEU A 815 29.11 21.33 34.57
N TYR A 816 27.94 21.13 35.20
CA TYR A 816 27.30 19.82 35.28
C TYR A 816 27.03 19.23 33.90
N LYS A 817 26.60 20.04 32.92
CA LYS A 817 26.46 19.60 31.52
C LYS A 817 27.79 19.13 30.91
N SER A 818 28.91 19.78 31.24
CA SER A 818 30.25 19.43 30.74
C SER A 818 30.88 18.19 31.39
N LEU A 819 30.41 17.80 32.58
CA LEU A 819 30.84 16.55 33.22
C LEU A 819 30.36 15.32 32.46
N ARG A 820 29.26 15.43 31.72
CA ARG A 820 28.53 14.28 31.20
C ARG A 820 29.32 13.48 30.18
N ALA A 821 29.41 12.18 30.43
CA ALA A 821 29.98 11.21 29.49
C ALA A 821 29.20 11.19 28.18
N ASP A 822 27.86 11.16 28.33
CA ASP A 822 26.89 11.20 27.24
C ASP A 822 25.86 12.29 27.54
N ILE A 823 26.00 13.40 26.79
CA ILE A 823 25.10 14.56 26.84
C ILE A 823 23.71 14.20 26.30
N THR A 824 23.55 13.05 25.62
CA THR A 824 22.31 12.66 24.94
C THR A 824 21.38 11.73 25.74
N GLN A 825 21.85 11.18 26.87
CA GLN A 825 21.02 10.38 27.78
C GLN A 825 20.33 11.26 28.82
N ASP A 826 19.74 10.67 29.86
CA ASP A 826 19.14 11.40 31.00
C ASP A 826 20.08 11.30 32.22
N GLU A 827 20.20 12.35 33.03
CA GLU A 827 20.97 12.29 34.29
C GLU A 827 20.34 11.27 35.24
N GLY A 828 21.14 10.27 35.63
CA GLY A 828 20.69 9.12 36.43
C GLY A 828 20.22 7.90 35.61
N SER A 829 20.02 8.01 34.29
CA SER A 829 19.74 6.84 33.42
C SER A 829 20.97 5.95 33.18
N TYR A 830 22.18 6.51 33.40
CA TYR A 830 23.46 5.79 33.34
C TYR A 830 24.28 6.01 34.61
N SER A 831 25.34 5.21 34.77
CA SER A 831 26.21 5.29 35.95
C SER A 831 27.06 6.56 35.93
N GLN A 832 26.98 7.35 37.00
CA GLN A 832 27.84 8.52 37.26
C GLN A 832 29.35 8.22 37.16
N PHE A 833 29.76 6.95 37.26
CA PHE A 833 31.16 6.54 37.06
C PHE A 833 31.67 6.78 35.63
N LEU A 834 30.78 6.96 34.65
CA LEU A 834 31.17 7.32 33.28
C LEU A 834 31.45 8.82 33.14
N ASP A 835 30.88 9.66 34.02
CA ASP A 835 31.05 11.11 33.98
C ASP A 835 32.48 11.52 34.35
N ARG A 836 32.87 12.72 33.92
CA ARG A 836 34.14 13.32 34.28
C ARG A 836 34.12 13.77 35.74
N ASP A 837 35.26 13.57 36.40
CA ASP A 837 35.51 14.08 37.74
C ASP A 837 35.23 15.59 37.83
N GLU A 838 34.30 15.98 38.70
CA GLU A 838 33.88 17.37 38.88
C GLU A 838 35.05 18.30 39.20
N TRP A 839 35.96 17.86 40.09
CA TRP A 839 37.14 18.64 40.48
C TRP A 839 38.08 18.91 39.29
N TYR A 840 38.15 17.99 38.34
CA TYR A 840 39.04 18.07 37.17
C TYR A 840 38.49 19.05 36.12
N GLU A 841 37.18 19.04 35.87
CA GLU A 841 36.57 20.04 34.97
C GLU A 841 36.53 21.43 35.62
N ARG A 842 36.27 21.55 36.93
CA ARG A 842 36.42 22.84 37.64
C ARG A 842 37.84 23.40 37.49
N GLU A 843 38.89 22.57 37.59
CA GLU A 843 40.26 23.02 37.36
C GLU A 843 40.51 23.40 35.88
N THR A 844 39.95 22.63 34.95
CA THR A 844 40.08 22.85 33.50
C THR A 844 39.40 24.15 33.06
N GLN A 845 38.16 24.40 33.47
CA GLN A 845 37.45 25.67 33.27
C GLN A 845 38.20 26.84 33.93
N ALA A 846 38.70 26.68 35.16
CA ALA A 846 39.49 27.72 35.81
C ALA A 846 40.80 28.01 35.04
N ARG A 847 41.41 27.01 34.42
CA ARG A 847 42.60 27.15 33.56
C ARG A 847 42.25 27.85 32.25
N ILE A 848 41.11 27.55 31.63
CA ILE A 848 40.59 28.26 30.43
C ILE A 848 40.30 29.73 30.77
N LYS A 849 39.53 30.01 31.84
CA LYS A 849 39.24 31.39 32.31
C LYS A 849 40.52 32.19 32.61
N ARG A 850 41.62 31.56 33.05
CA ARG A 850 42.95 32.20 33.18
C ARG A 850 43.63 32.43 31.83
N LEU A 851 43.56 31.47 30.91
CA LEU A 851 44.17 31.55 29.58
C LEU A 851 43.51 32.62 28.71
N ASP A 852 42.19 32.76 28.74
CA ASP A 852 41.49 33.81 27.99
C ASP A 852 41.81 35.20 28.54
N LYS A 853 41.85 35.37 29.86
CA LYS A 853 42.39 36.59 30.49
C LYS A 853 43.83 36.90 30.03
N SER A 854 44.67 35.88 29.86
CA SER A 854 46.03 36.07 29.33
C SER A 854 46.09 36.41 27.83
N ARG A 855 45.10 35.97 27.04
CA ARG A 855 45.02 36.24 25.58
C ARG A 855 44.51 37.64 25.27
N PHE A 856 43.56 38.17 26.05
CA PHE A 856 43.11 39.55 25.90
C PHE A 856 44.06 40.57 26.55
N GLY A 857 44.91 40.12 27.49
CA GLY A 857 45.93 40.93 28.14
C GLY A 857 45.35 42.01 29.07
N SER A 858 46.21 42.70 29.80
CA SER A 858 45.82 43.81 30.69
C SER A 858 45.44 45.10 29.94
N LEU A 859 44.96 44.98 28.70
CA LEU A 859 44.60 46.10 27.81
C LEU A 859 43.17 46.60 28.02
N LEU A 860 42.32 45.80 28.67
CA LEU A 860 40.95 46.17 29.06
C LEU A 860 40.75 46.25 30.58
N ASP A 861 41.72 45.79 31.38
CA ASP A 861 41.67 45.69 32.86
C ASP A 861 41.86 47.06 33.58
N GLY A 862 41.35 48.12 32.96
CA GLY A 862 41.53 49.52 33.38
C GLY A 862 40.76 50.54 32.52
N ILE A 863 39.77 50.11 31.74
CA ILE A 863 38.81 51.01 31.08
C ILE A 863 37.44 50.79 31.72
N ASP A 864 37.17 51.51 32.82
CA ASP A 864 35.81 51.72 33.31
C ASP A 864 35.05 52.51 32.24
N LEU A 865 34.25 51.83 31.42
CA LEU A 865 33.26 52.47 30.55
C LEU A 865 31.99 52.75 31.37
N PRO A 866 31.52 54.02 31.41
CA PRO A 866 30.29 54.41 32.11
C PRO A 866 29.01 54.08 31.34
#